data_AF-A0A3M2G1P7-F1
#
_entry.id   AF-A0A3M2G1P7-F1
#
_cell.length_a   1.000
_cell.length_b   1.000
_cell.length_c   1.000
_cell.angle_alpha   90.00
_cell.angle_beta   90.00
_cell.angle_gamma   90.00
#
_symmetry.space_group_name_H-M   'P 1'
#
loop_
_entity.id
_entity.type
_entity.pdbx_description
1 polymer ?
#
loop_
_entity_poly.entity_id
_entity_poly.type
_entity_poly.pdbx_seq_one_letter_code
_entity_poly.pdbx_strand_id
1 'polypeptide(L)'
;MNKSLLMAFGGVLALLGVGVYWWFSTPHSAAEQLARATAYQQKKMAELAVWEVQDPERFEATKDEVYQKIITEYQHVQTRFPESNLGDEAQLAIGDFYADQLDDPTAAQDAYQQIIEQYAGSNSHDDALLNIARIKAFRREDDRLKLEAIEDLKTLIQTFPDSGLADDATYDIGRIYETIDEADAALEWYQRVLDDYPDSEWADDAQLAKARIYELHKADAERAADEYGKLAKEHPNSDLAKTAQQKKDELSRKVIEDATHTTHPSRGGGGGRMPFDFMHQMEAAEVLRNEIIAAQKLDVLAYDLDIKLDPNANSLHGTARVTLQNQGDEKDEISLKFCQGITILSIRNGDQLLDFEHEYDKVAINLPVPLPPGETLTLEFNYSGVENDAPSWSGDQIDPHGSYLRFESKWYPQSHWGDLFTVNLTLSVPQPYTGVSIGRKISETNTDGTHTSIWQMDQPVFAIVVAAAEYEIQKGNFAGTPLTVYLFKEDKDKLGDYLQHTKRIFRFYTETFGDYPFAKFDVVEIPFFPGGYGPPSMVMITEKSVKKGDDAIPLLAHEIAHQWWGNKVSITMTDDSIPWLNEGFATYSDALYLESQGDRDDLVQKLDELTAVYFKAIKFQEDEPIATCKWGNPAYQPIVYYKGAKVLDMLRFVMGDKTFFEVMRTFADRHTFQNVGVADFRTTCETVYGDSLNWFFEQWLYQPGALALEIDSTQVTKQDGQYQIEVVIHQDPPYFKMPLDVKIDPNIAERVWIETGDLHLHFRSPKKPKTMTVDGENWLLKMPSQQHLKRDLSNDVS
;
A
#
# COMPACT_ATOMS: atom_id res chain seq x y z
N MET A 1 37.07 20.58 -29.18
CA MET A 1 36.38 21.86 -28.87
C MET A 1 35.21 21.50 -27.99
N ASN A 2 35.36 21.68 -26.68
CA ASN A 2 34.46 21.20 -25.62
C ASN A 2 33.87 22.39 -24.88
N LYS A 3 32.56 22.37 -24.60
CA LYS A 3 31.89 23.18 -23.58
C LYS A 3 31.09 22.26 -22.68
N SER A 4 31.76 21.74 -21.65
CA SER A 4 31.17 21.05 -20.50
C SER A 4 32.20 21.21 -19.37
N LEU A 5 31.95 22.11 -18.41
CA LEU A 5 32.44 22.15 -17.00
C LEU A 5 32.39 23.59 -16.42
N LEU A 6 32.12 23.67 -15.10
CA LEU A 6 31.97 24.81 -14.17
C LEU A 6 30.58 25.49 -14.18
N MET A 7 29.85 25.61 -13.05
CA MET A 7 30.29 25.79 -11.66
C MET A 7 29.42 25.05 -10.63
N ALA A 8 30.10 24.45 -9.67
CA ALA A 8 29.60 24.04 -8.38
C ALA A 8 30.06 25.06 -7.30
N PHE A 9 29.28 25.14 -6.21
CA PHE A 9 29.62 25.58 -4.84
C PHE A 9 29.96 27.06 -4.48
N GLY A 10 29.28 27.54 -3.42
CA GLY A 10 29.71 28.59 -2.47
C GLY A 10 28.79 29.84 -2.48
N GLY A 11 28.27 30.41 -1.38
CA GLY A 11 28.38 30.21 0.07
C GLY A 11 27.90 31.49 0.79
N VAL A 12 27.10 31.34 1.86
CA VAL A 12 27.05 32.10 3.13
C VAL A 12 27.15 33.66 3.17
N LEU A 13 26.08 34.29 3.70
CA LEU A 13 25.96 35.51 4.56
C LEU A 13 26.87 36.75 4.37
N ALA A 14 26.26 37.93 4.23
CA ALA A 14 26.59 39.13 5.03
C ALA A 14 25.49 40.22 5.00
N LEU A 15 25.12 40.69 6.20
CA LEU A 15 24.15 41.75 6.52
C LEU A 15 24.76 43.17 6.41
N LEU A 16 23.83 44.15 6.37
CA LEU A 16 23.88 45.55 6.83
C LEU A 16 24.03 46.67 5.77
N GLY A 17 22.94 47.45 5.59
CA GLY A 17 23.03 48.91 5.76
C GLY A 17 22.42 49.83 4.68
N VAL A 18 21.24 50.39 5.03
CA VAL A 18 20.77 51.77 4.75
C VAL A 18 20.09 52.11 3.39
N GLY A 19 18.77 52.37 3.46
CA GLY A 19 18.22 53.70 3.12
C GLY A 19 17.49 53.95 1.79
N VAL A 20 16.18 53.71 1.78
CA VAL A 20 15.07 54.64 1.40
C VAL A 20 15.06 55.31 0.00
N TYR A 21 14.06 54.89 -0.79
CA TYR A 21 13.23 55.61 -1.79
C TYR A 21 13.89 56.45 -2.88
N TRP A 22 13.68 56.07 -4.15
CA TRP A 22 13.04 56.94 -5.16
C TRP A 22 12.32 56.07 -6.21
N TRP A 23 11.03 56.34 -6.40
CA TRP A 23 10.14 55.74 -7.38
C TRP A 23 10.39 56.42 -8.73
N PHE A 24 10.80 55.67 -9.76
CA PHE A 24 10.45 55.96 -11.13
C PHE A 24 9.99 54.66 -11.78
N SER A 25 8.81 54.74 -12.38
CA SER A 25 8.17 53.76 -13.23
C SER A 25 9.11 53.32 -14.36
N THR A 26 9.94 52.32 -14.10
CA THR A 26 10.47 51.48 -15.16
C THR A 26 9.34 50.56 -15.64
N PRO A 27 9.05 50.48 -16.94
CA PRO A 27 8.31 49.35 -17.46
C PRO A 27 9.18 48.13 -17.15
N HIS A 28 8.78 47.38 -16.13
CA HIS A 28 9.42 46.11 -15.86
C HIS A 28 9.15 45.26 -17.08
N SER A 29 10.19 44.69 -17.67
CA SER A 29 10.01 43.85 -18.87
C SER A 29 9.06 42.69 -18.55
N ALA A 30 8.41 42.11 -19.57
CA ALA A 30 7.58 40.93 -19.38
C ALA A 30 8.35 39.80 -18.65
N ALA A 31 9.64 39.63 -18.95
CA ALA A 31 10.53 38.69 -18.28
C ALA A 31 10.73 38.98 -16.78
N GLU A 32 10.88 40.24 -16.39
CA GLU A 32 11.02 40.61 -14.97
C GLU A 32 9.71 40.38 -14.20
N GLN A 33 8.56 40.56 -14.84
CA GLN A 33 7.25 40.36 -14.21
C GLN A 33 6.91 38.88 -14.12
N LEU A 34 7.23 38.09 -15.14
CA LEU A 34 7.14 36.64 -15.10
C LEU A 34 8.05 36.06 -14.01
N ALA A 35 9.31 36.49 -13.95
CA ALA A 35 10.25 36.06 -12.91
C ALA A 35 9.76 36.41 -11.49
N ARG A 36 9.01 37.51 -11.33
CA ARG A 36 8.38 37.86 -10.06
C ARG A 36 7.21 36.95 -9.72
N ALA A 37 6.34 36.65 -10.68
CA ALA A 37 5.26 35.70 -10.49
C ALA A 37 5.81 34.32 -10.11
N THR A 38 6.85 33.83 -10.80
CA THR A 38 7.52 32.56 -10.50
C THR A 38 8.21 32.57 -9.13
N ALA A 39 8.90 33.66 -8.76
CA ALA A 39 9.50 33.77 -7.44
C ALA A 39 8.44 33.82 -6.33
N TYR A 40 7.28 34.44 -6.60
CA TYR A 40 6.15 34.46 -5.69
C TYR A 40 5.54 33.07 -5.54
N GLN A 41 5.32 32.34 -6.63
CA GLN A 41 4.91 30.93 -6.63
C GLN A 41 5.87 30.10 -5.78
N GLN A 42 7.17 30.09 -6.07
CA GLN A 42 8.15 29.27 -5.35
C GLN A 42 8.14 29.57 -3.85
N LYS A 43 8.08 30.84 -3.47
CA LYS A 43 7.99 31.24 -2.06
C LYS A 43 6.71 30.73 -1.41
N LYS A 44 5.57 30.84 -2.07
CA LYS A 44 4.27 30.42 -1.54
C LYS A 44 4.13 28.90 -1.47
N MET A 45 4.63 28.18 -2.47
CA MET A 45 4.69 26.72 -2.44
C MET A 45 5.62 26.22 -1.33
N ALA A 46 6.74 26.89 -1.07
CA ALA A 46 7.60 26.56 0.07
C ALA A 46 6.94 26.87 1.43
N GLU A 47 6.21 27.99 1.54
CA GLU A 47 5.42 28.30 2.74
C GLU A 47 4.32 27.25 2.97
N LEU A 48 3.62 26.84 1.90
CA LEU A 48 2.61 25.78 1.94
C LEU A 48 3.21 24.44 2.33
N ALA A 49 4.35 24.02 1.74
CA ALA A 49 5.02 22.78 2.11
C ALA A 49 5.50 22.79 3.58
N VAL A 50 5.87 23.96 4.11
CA VAL A 50 6.18 24.13 5.54
C VAL A 50 4.91 23.99 6.38
N TRP A 51 3.79 24.58 5.98
CA TRP A 51 2.51 24.45 6.69
C TRP A 51 1.92 23.05 6.57
N GLU A 52 2.06 22.38 5.43
CA GLU A 52 1.65 20.98 5.23
C GLU A 52 2.31 20.06 6.27
N VAL A 53 3.52 20.40 6.71
CA VAL A 53 4.26 19.66 7.74
C VAL A 53 4.05 20.22 9.15
N GLN A 54 3.91 21.54 9.32
CA GLN A 54 3.92 22.21 10.64
C GLN A 54 2.53 22.63 11.16
N ASP A 55 1.58 22.86 10.26
CA ASP A 55 0.23 23.38 10.53
C ASP A 55 -0.75 22.92 9.42
N PRO A 56 -1.08 21.61 9.34
CA PRO A 56 -1.83 21.04 8.22
C PRO A 56 -3.25 21.61 8.10
N GLU A 57 -3.90 21.96 9.22
CA GLU A 57 -5.21 22.62 9.22
C GLU A 57 -5.14 23.98 8.51
N ARG A 58 -4.08 24.76 8.79
CA ARG A 58 -3.85 26.02 8.08
C ARG A 58 -3.52 25.80 6.62
N PHE A 59 -2.72 24.78 6.29
CA PHE A 59 -2.47 24.42 4.90
C PHE A 59 -3.80 24.18 4.18
N GLU A 60 -4.64 23.29 4.71
CA GLU A 60 -5.89 22.91 4.06
C GLU A 60 -6.90 24.06 3.99
N ALA A 61 -6.97 24.90 5.03
CA ALA A 61 -7.84 26.07 5.04
C ALA A 61 -7.37 27.21 4.11
N THR A 62 -6.11 27.23 3.68
CA THR A 62 -5.55 28.37 2.93
C THR A 62 -4.95 28.04 1.57
N LYS A 63 -4.72 26.76 1.23
CA LYS A 63 -4.05 26.35 -0.01
C LYS A 63 -4.74 26.88 -1.25
N ASP A 64 -6.06 26.76 -1.36
CA ASP A 64 -6.82 27.22 -2.53
C ASP A 64 -6.75 28.74 -2.67
N GLU A 65 -6.82 29.49 -1.55
CA GLU A 65 -6.66 30.96 -1.57
C GLU A 65 -5.25 31.35 -2.03
N VAL A 66 -4.23 30.58 -1.63
CA VAL A 66 -2.84 30.81 -2.04
C VAL A 66 -2.65 30.48 -3.53
N TYR A 67 -3.19 29.36 -4.02
CA TYR A 67 -3.16 29.00 -5.44
C TYR A 67 -3.85 30.06 -6.30
N GLN A 68 -5.02 30.54 -5.89
CA GLN A 68 -5.74 31.62 -6.59
C GLN A 68 -4.94 32.94 -6.62
N LYS A 69 -4.19 33.26 -5.56
CA LYS A 69 -3.28 34.41 -5.56
C LYS A 69 -2.10 34.22 -6.51
N ILE A 70 -1.56 33.02 -6.61
CA ILE A 70 -0.48 32.71 -7.57
C ILE A 70 -1.00 32.88 -9.01
N ILE A 71 -2.17 32.33 -9.33
CA ILE A 71 -2.85 32.51 -10.61
C ILE A 71 -3.04 34.00 -10.92
N THR A 72 -3.47 34.79 -9.94
CA THR A 72 -3.66 36.25 -10.10
C THR A 72 -2.36 36.97 -10.49
N GLU A 73 -1.21 36.58 -9.92
CA GLU A 73 0.09 37.15 -10.29
C GLU A 73 0.46 36.84 -11.75
N TYR A 74 0.17 35.64 -12.23
CA TYR A 74 0.36 35.29 -13.65
C TYR A 74 -0.62 36.03 -14.58
N GLN A 75 -1.88 36.21 -14.18
CA GLN A 75 -2.87 37.01 -14.92
C GLN A 75 -2.46 38.48 -15.06
N HIS A 76 -1.77 39.05 -14.05
CA HIS A 76 -1.22 40.40 -14.14
C HIS A 76 -0.12 40.52 -15.21
N VAL A 77 0.68 39.46 -15.42
CA VAL A 77 1.70 39.43 -16.48
C VAL A 77 1.01 39.52 -17.85
N GLN A 78 -0.05 38.74 -18.07
CA GLN A 78 -0.80 38.73 -19.33
C GLN A 78 -1.52 40.05 -19.60
N THR A 79 -2.24 40.57 -18.62
CA THR A 79 -3.00 41.82 -18.77
C THR A 79 -2.09 42.98 -19.16
N ARG A 80 -0.85 42.96 -18.65
CA ARG A 80 0.12 44.04 -18.85
C ARG A 80 0.98 43.87 -20.10
N PHE A 81 1.18 42.63 -20.56
CA PHE A 81 1.99 42.29 -21.73
C PHE A 81 1.28 41.30 -22.66
N PRO A 82 0.08 41.63 -23.17
CA PRO A 82 -0.75 40.69 -23.92
C PRO A 82 -0.09 40.24 -25.25
N GLU A 83 0.78 41.07 -25.83
CA GLU A 83 1.50 40.76 -27.09
C GLU A 83 2.91 40.19 -26.86
N SER A 84 3.31 39.88 -25.62
CA SER A 84 4.64 39.32 -25.33
C SER A 84 4.61 37.79 -25.42
N ASN A 85 5.63 37.20 -26.06
CA ASN A 85 5.92 35.75 -26.07
C ASN A 85 6.36 35.20 -24.69
N LEU A 86 5.97 35.86 -23.61
CA LEU A 86 6.16 35.41 -22.22
C LEU A 86 4.81 35.41 -21.48
N GLY A 87 3.76 35.91 -22.13
CA GLY A 87 2.38 35.81 -21.64
C GLY A 87 1.82 34.40 -21.84
N ASP A 88 2.34 33.65 -22.80
CA ASP A 88 2.05 32.23 -23.01
C ASP A 88 2.62 31.36 -21.89
N GLU A 89 3.87 31.57 -21.45
CA GLU A 89 4.44 30.87 -20.29
C GLU A 89 3.62 31.14 -19.01
N ALA A 90 3.16 32.39 -18.84
CA ALA A 90 2.25 32.74 -17.74
C ALA A 90 0.89 32.04 -17.87
N GLN A 91 0.37 31.91 -19.10
CA GLN A 91 -0.91 31.26 -19.38
C GLN A 91 -0.83 29.75 -19.17
N LEU A 92 0.31 29.16 -19.54
CA LEU A 92 0.58 27.74 -19.32
C LEU A 92 0.59 27.45 -17.82
N ALA A 93 1.33 28.24 -17.03
CA ALA A 93 1.33 28.13 -15.58
C ALA A 93 -0.07 28.28 -14.96
N ILE A 94 -0.93 29.16 -15.49
CA ILE A 94 -2.33 29.26 -15.03
C ILE A 94 -3.08 27.95 -15.31
N GLY A 95 -2.96 27.40 -16.51
CA GLY A 95 -3.57 26.13 -16.88
C GLY A 95 -3.13 24.99 -15.96
N ASP A 96 -1.82 24.88 -15.72
CA ASP A 96 -1.24 23.84 -14.87
C ASP A 96 -1.71 23.95 -13.41
N PHE A 97 -1.86 25.17 -12.88
CA PHE A 97 -2.43 25.36 -11.53
C PHE A 97 -3.91 24.93 -11.45
N TYR A 98 -4.70 25.19 -12.49
CA TYR A 98 -6.07 24.71 -12.53
C TYR A 98 -6.13 23.19 -12.66
N ALA A 99 -5.26 22.59 -13.47
CA ALA A 99 -5.22 21.14 -13.68
C ALA A 99 -4.71 20.39 -12.44
N ASP A 100 -3.57 20.80 -11.88
CA ASP A 100 -2.83 19.99 -10.91
C ASP A 100 -3.13 20.35 -9.45
N GLN A 101 -3.46 21.61 -9.17
CA GLN A 101 -3.59 22.11 -7.79
C GLN A 101 -5.03 22.35 -7.38
N LEU A 102 -5.91 22.71 -8.32
CA LEU A 102 -7.31 23.03 -8.06
C LEU A 102 -8.31 21.99 -8.60
N ASP A 103 -7.84 21.00 -9.38
CA ASP A 103 -8.67 19.96 -10.01
C ASP A 103 -9.87 20.54 -10.81
N ASP A 104 -9.64 21.64 -11.54
CA ASP A 104 -10.63 22.29 -12.42
C ASP A 104 -10.23 22.11 -13.90
N PRO A 105 -10.58 20.97 -14.51
CA PRO A 105 -10.20 20.67 -15.90
C PRO A 105 -10.88 21.60 -16.92
N THR A 106 -11.97 22.28 -16.55
CA THR A 106 -12.64 23.22 -17.46
C THR A 106 -11.89 24.53 -17.50
N ALA A 107 -11.53 25.09 -16.34
CA ALA A 107 -10.71 26.29 -16.27
C ALA A 107 -9.30 26.06 -16.84
N ALA A 108 -8.72 24.87 -16.62
CA ALA A 108 -7.46 24.48 -17.22
C ALA A 108 -7.55 24.45 -18.75
N GLN A 109 -8.57 23.78 -19.31
CA GLN A 109 -8.80 23.73 -20.75
C GLN A 109 -8.98 25.13 -21.35
N ASP A 110 -9.78 26.00 -20.73
CA ASP A 110 -9.97 27.38 -21.16
C ASP A 110 -8.66 28.17 -21.14
N ALA A 111 -7.81 27.93 -20.13
CA ALA A 111 -6.51 28.57 -20.03
C ALA A 111 -5.56 28.13 -21.14
N TYR A 112 -5.45 26.83 -21.42
CA TYR A 112 -4.64 26.32 -22.52
C TYR A 112 -5.18 26.76 -23.88
N GLN A 113 -6.50 26.82 -24.05
CA GLN A 113 -7.13 27.26 -25.30
C GLN A 113 -6.78 28.73 -25.63
N GLN A 114 -6.62 29.57 -24.62
CA GLN A 114 -6.15 30.95 -24.82
C GLN A 114 -4.72 31.01 -25.39
N ILE A 115 -3.87 30.03 -25.07
CA ILE A 115 -2.52 29.92 -25.66
C ILE A 115 -2.62 29.73 -27.17
N ILE A 116 -3.45 28.77 -27.60
CA ILE A 116 -3.69 28.44 -29.01
C ILE A 116 -4.22 29.65 -29.78
N GLU A 117 -5.17 30.39 -29.18
CA GLU A 117 -5.87 31.49 -29.85
C GLU A 117 -5.06 32.79 -29.91
N GLN A 118 -4.32 33.11 -28.85
CA GLN A 118 -3.69 34.42 -28.67
C GLN A 118 -2.19 34.41 -28.93
N TYR A 119 -1.54 33.25 -28.77
CA TYR A 119 -0.08 33.09 -28.83
C TYR A 119 0.32 32.10 -29.92
N ALA A 120 -0.23 32.29 -31.13
CA ALA A 120 0.02 31.41 -32.27
C ALA A 120 1.53 31.30 -32.60
N GLY A 121 2.08 30.10 -32.41
CA GLY A 121 3.47 29.77 -32.71
C GLY A 121 4.46 30.07 -31.57
N SER A 122 3.94 30.24 -30.35
CA SER A 122 4.77 30.33 -29.15
C SER A 122 5.31 28.96 -28.71
N ASN A 123 6.31 28.98 -27.82
CA ASN A 123 6.94 27.75 -27.30
C ASN A 123 6.04 26.96 -26.34
N SER A 124 4.88 27.50 -25.96
CA SER A 124 3.93 26.84 -25.04
C SER A 124 2.72 26.25 -25.80
N HIS A 125 2.68 26.38 -27.13
CA HIS A 125 1.53 26.02 -27.94
C HIS A 125 1.40 24.49 -28.07
N ASP A 126 2.52 23.79 -28.22
CA ASP A 126 2.59 22.33 -28.16
C ASP A 126 2.19 21.79 -26.78
N ASP A 127 2.70 22.36 -25.68
CA ASP A 127 2.25 22.00 -24.31
C ASP A 127 0.72 22.17 -24.15
N ALA A 128 0.17 23.28 -24.63
CA ALA A 128 -1.26 23.57 -24.55
C ALA A 128 -2.10 22.54 -25.32
N LEU A 129 -1.68 22.17 -26.54
CA LEU A 129 -2.36 21.14 -27.34
C LEU A 129 -2.31 19.77 -26.66
N LEU A 130 -1.16 19.39 -26.12
CA LEU A 130 -0.97 18.13 -25.39
C LEU A 130 -1.88 18.07 -24.17
N ASN A 131 -1.90 19.12 -23.35
CA ASN A 131 -2.68 19.16 -22.12
C ASN A 131 -4.19 19.19 -22.38
N ILE A 132 -4.66 19.93 -23.39
CA ILE A 132 -6.08 19.88 -23.80
C ILE A 132 -6.46 18.48 -24.26
N ALA A 133 -5.63 17.83 -25.07
CA ALA A 133 -5.91 16.48 -25.54
C ALA A 133 -5.97 15.48 -24.38
N ARG A 134 -5.03 15.56 -23.41
CA ARG A 134 -5.05 14.72 -22.20
C ARG A 134 -6.30 14.94 -21.35
N ILE A 135 -6.75 16.19 -21.18
CA ILE A 135 -8.01 16.53 -20.50
C ILE A 135 -9.21 15.90 -21.21
N LYS A 136 -9.28 16.01 -22.54
CA LYS A 136 -10.35 15.41 -23.35
C LYS A 136 -10.35 13.89 -23.26
N ALA A 137 -9.17 13.25 -23.35
CA ALA A 137 -9.00 11.80 -23.30
C ALA A 137 -9.46 11.18 -21.96
N PHE A 138 -9.40 11.92 -20.86
CA PHE A 138 -9.76 11.44 -19.52
C PHE A 138 -11.27 11.39 -19.23
N ARG A 139 -12.10 12.01 -20.08
CA ARG A 139 -13.56 12.02 -19.90
C ARG A 139 -14.15 10.69 -20.40
N ARG A 140 -14.32 9.75 -19.47
CA ARG A 140 -14.61 8.31 -19.69
C ARG A 140 -15.77 7.97 -20.65
N GLU A 141 -16.79 8.82 -20.74
CA GLU A 141 -18.07 8.49 -21.39
C GLU A 141 -18.27 9.03 -22.82
N ASP A 142 -17.29 9.76 -23.39
CA ASP A 142 -17.46 10.38 -24.70
C ASP A 142 -16.32 10.02 -25.67
N ASP A 143 -16.49 8.91 -26.41
CA ASP A 143 -15.53 8.49 -27.44
C ASP A 143 -15.33 9.55 -28.54
N ARG A 144 -16.31 10.45 -28.75
CA ARG A 144 -16.14 11.59 -29.66
C ARG A 144 -15.08 12.55 -29.11
N LEU A 145 -15.04 12.83 -27.80
CA LEU A 145 -14.00 13.67 -27.21
C LEU A 145 -12.62 13.01 -27.27
N LYS A 146 -12.54 11.68 -27.15
CA LYS A 146 -11.30 10.93 -27.36
C LYS A 146 -10.81 11.02 -28.81
N LEU A 147 -11.71 10.95 -29.78
CA LEU A 147 -11.38 11.17 -31.19
C LEU A 147 -10.95 12.61 -31.45
N GLU A 148 -11.59 13.60 -30.82
CA GLU A 148 -11.12 14.99 -30.88
C GLU A 148 -9.72 15.15 -30.26
N ALA A 149 -9.45 14.50 -29.12
CA ALA A 149 -8.12 14.49 -28.50
C ALA A 149 -7.06 13.93 -29.45
N ILE A 150 -7.36 12.83 -30.16
CA ILE A 150 -6.47 12.28 -31.17
C ILE A 150 -6.17 13.29 -32.28
N GLU A 151 -7.18 14.03 -32.76
CA GLU A 151 -6.98 15.06 -33.78
C GLU A 151 -6.17 16.26 -33.26
N ASP A 152 -6.34 16.64 -32.00
CA ASP A 152 -5.51 17.67 -31.35
C ASP A 152 -4.04 17.24 -31.26
N LEU A 153 -3.77 15.99 -30.85
CA LEU A 153 -2.42 15.42 -30.81
C LEU A 153 -1.79 15.30 -32.20
N LYS A 154 -2.57 14.91 -33.22
CA LYS A 154 -2.12 14.93 -34.62
C LYS A 154 -1.79 16.34 -35.07
N THR A 155 -2.57 17.33 -34.65
CA THR A 155 -2.31 18.74 -34.96
C THR A 155 -1.01 19.22 -34.32
N LEU A 156 -0.73 18.81 -33.07
CA LEU A 156 0.55 19.05 -32.41
C LEU A 156 1.71 18.52 -33.26
N ILE A 157 1.69 17.24 -33.63
CA ILE A 157 2.77 16.60 -34.41
C ILE A 157 2.94 17.26 -35.78
N GLN A 158 1.84 17.65 -36.44
CA GLN A 158 1.89 18.29 -37.76
C GLN A 158 2.39 19.73 -37.71
N THR A 159 2.03 20.48 -36.67
CA THR A 159 2.33 21.90 -36.55
C THR A 159 3.70 22.13 -35.91
N PHE A 160 4.10 21.25 -34.99
CA PHE A 160 5.34 21.29 -34.22
C PHE A 160 6.14 19.97 -34.35
N PRO A 161 6.59 19.61 -35.56
CA PRO A 161 7.27 18.33 -35.80
C PRO A 161 8.63 18.21 -35.08
N ASP A 162 9.24 19.34 -34.70
CA ASP A 162 10.49 19.38 -33.94
C ASP A 162 10.27 19.52 -32.41
N SER A 163 9.02 19.46 -31.94
CA SER A 163 8.70 19.54 -30.50
C SER A 163 9.25 18.34 -29.74
N GLY A 164 9.76 18.58 -28.54
CA GLY A 164 10.16 17.53 -27.60
C GLY A 164 8.97 16.76 -27.00
N LEU A 165 7.73 17.12 -27.37
CA LEU A 165 6.49 16.46 -26.95
C LEU A 165 5.86 15.66 -28.10
N ALA A 166 6.49 15.62 -29.28
CA ALA A 166 5.94 14.94 -30.44
C ALA A 166 5.88 13.41 -30.25
N ASP A 167 6.81 12.85 -29.48
CA ASP A 167 6.84 11.46 -29.06
C ASP A 167 5.79 11.16 -27.99
N ASP A 168 5.64 12.00 -26.96
CA ASP A 168 4.52 11.97 -25.99
C ASP A 168 3.17 11.93 -26.71
N ALA A 169 2.96 12.85 -27.64
CA ALA A 169 1.72 12.94 -28.41
C ALA A 169 1.47 11.69 -29.27
N THR A 170 2.54 11.14 -29.88
CA THR A 170 2.45 9.94 -30.71
C THR A 170 2.09 8.71 -29.86
N TYR A 171 2.67 8.58 -28.66
CA TYR A 171 2.36 7.52 -27.71
C TYR A 171 0.94 7.65 -27.14
N ASP A 172 0.54 8.85 -26.74
CA ASP A 172 -0.79 9.13 -26.19
C ASP A 172 -1.90 8.81 -27.21
N ILE A 173 -1.70 9.07 -28.51
CA ILE A 173 -2.65 8.64 -29.56
C ILE A 173 -2.83 7.12 -29.56
N GLY A 174 -1.74 6.35 -29.47
CA GLY A 174 -1.78 4.89 -29.39
C GLY A 174 -2.60 4.41 -28.19
N ARG A 175 -2.35 4.99 -27.01
CA ARG A 175 -3.09 4.69 -25.78
C ARG A 175 -4.57 5.02 -25.91
N ILE A 176 -4.92 6.16 -26.50
CA ILE A 176 -6.33 6.55 -26.67
C ILE A 176 -7.05 5.56 -27.60
N TYR A 177 -6.42 5.15 -28.72
CA TYR A 177 -7.00 4.13 -29.60
C TYR A 177 -7.22 2.79 -28.88
N GLU A 178 -6.32 2.38 -27.98
CA GLU A 178 -6.53 1.19 -27.13
C GLU A 178 -7.76 1.34 -26.22
N THR A 179 -7.96 2.52 -25.61
CA THR A 179 -9.12 2.76 -24.73
C THR A 179 -10.48 2.77 -25.44
N ILE A 180 -10.50 2.90 -26.77
CA ILE A 180 -11.72 2.83 -27.60
C ILE A 180 -11.80 1.52 -28.41
N ASP A 181 -10.98 0.53 -28.04
CA ASP A 181 -10.92 -0.82 -28.63
C ASP A 181 -10.56 -0.85 -30.14
N GLU A 182 -9.82 0.17 -30.62
CA GLU A 182 -9.33 0.26 -32.00
C GLU A 182 -7.88 -0.26 -32.08
N ALA A 183 -7.72 -1.57 -31.81
CA ALA A 183 -6.42 -2.22 -31.67
C ALA A 183 -5.48 -2.08 -32.88
N ASP A 184 -6.03 -2.07 -34.12
CA ASP A 184 -5.23 -1.88 -35.34
C ASP A 184 -4.63 -0.48 -35.42
N ALA A 185 -5.42 0.55 -35.08
CA ALA A 185 -4.94 1.92 -35.04
C ALA A 185 -3.92 2.11 -33.92
N ALA A 186 -4.17 1.55 -32.74
CA ALA A 186 -3.22 1.59 -31.62
C ALA A 186 -1.85 1.01 -32.02
N LEU A 187 -1.83 -0.16 -32.68
CA LEU A 187 -0.60 -0.78 -33.17
C LEU A 187 0.16 0.10 -34.17
N GLU A 188 -0.54 0.78 -35.07
CA GLU A 188 0.08 1.71 -36.03
C GLU A 188 0.77 2.86 -35.28
N TRP A 189 0.10 3.47 -34.32
CA TRP A 189 0.63 4.60 -33.57
C TRP A 189 1.78 4.22 -32.65
N TYR A 190 1.71 3.07 -31.96
CA TYR A 190 2.85 2.56 -31.21
C TYR A 190 4.04 2.21 -32.11
N GLN A 191 3.80 1.70 -33.34
CA GLN A 191 4.89 1.49 -34.29
C GLN A 191 5.55 2.81 -34.70
N ARG A 192 4.77 3.90 -34.84
CA ARG A 192 5.32 5.22 -35.14
C ARG A 192 6.19 5.78 -34.01
N VAL A 193 5.87 5.52 -32.75
CA VAL A 193 6.78 5.86 -31.64
C VAL A 193 8.16 5.24 -31.87
N LEU A 194 8.20 3.96 -32.23
CA LEU A 194 9.46 3.22 -32.44
C LEU A 194 10.21 3.65 -33.70
N ASP A 195 9.49 3.95 -34.78
CA ASP A 195 10.08 4.28 -36.08
C ASP A 195 10.54 5.75 -36.14
N ASP A 196 9.69 6.67 -35.69
CA ASP A 196 9.91 8.11 -35.78
C ASP A 196 10.72 8.63 -34.56
N TYR A 197 10.61 7.99 -33.38
CA TYR A 197 11.22 8.43 -32.12
C TYR A 197 11.90 7.28 -31.33
N PRO A 198 12.89 6.58 -31.91
CA PRO A 198 13.50 5.39 -31.29
C PRO A 198 14.22 5.63 -29.96
N ASP A 199 14.63 6.88 -29.68
CA ASP A 199 15.29 7.28 -28.43
C ASP A 199 14.30 7.85 -27.38
N SER A 200 12.99 7.81 -27.66
CA SER A 200 11.95 8.29 -26.74
C SER A 200 11.93 7.49 -25.43
N GLU A 201 11.58 8.13 -24.32
CA GLU A 201 11.32 7.46 -23.05
C GLU A 201 10.10 6.51 -23.12
N TRP A 202 9.25 6.68 -24.13
CA TRP A 202 8.07 5.83 -24.37
C TRP A 202 8.33 4.67 -25.32
N ALA A 203 9.55 4.53 -25.87
CA ALA A 203 9.82 3.53 -26.89
C ALA A 203 9.67 2.09 -26.35
N ASP A 204 10.12 1.83 -25.13
CA ASP A 204 9.93 0.52 -24.49
C ASP A 204 8.46 0.25 -24.12
N ASP A 205 7.75 1.25 -23.58
CA ASP A 205 6.32 1.18 -23.29
C ASP A 205 5.47 0.93 -24.56
N ALA A 206 5.77 1.61 -25.66
CA ALA A 206 5.10 1.40 -26.95
C ALA A 206 5.34 -0.02 -27.49
N GLN A 207 6.57 -0.51 -27.39
CA GLN A 207 6.94 -1.85 -27.81
C GLN A 207 6.28 -2.94 -26.92
N LEU A 208 6.07 -2.65 -25.63
CA LEU A 208 5.29 -3.49 -24.71
C LEU A 208 3.79 -3.49 -25.03
N ALA A 209 3.20 -2.31 -25.27
CA ALA A 209 1.79 -2.17 -25.60
C ALA A 209 1.44 -2.96 -26.87
N LYS A 210 2.31 -2.91 -27.90
CA LYS A 210 2.16 -3.76 -29.11
C LYS A 210 2.16 -5.25 -28.79
N ALA A 211 3.06 -5.70 -27.91
CA ALA A 211 3.13 -7.10 -27.52
C ALA A 211 1.85 -7.56 -26.79
N ARG A 212 1.33 -6.73 -25.88
CA ARG A 212 0.06 -6.99 -25.16
C ARG A 212 -1.15 -7.00 -26.09
N ILE A 213 -1.22 -6.09 -27.06
CA ILE A 213 -2.30 -6.08 -28.05
C ILE A 213 -2.30 -7.39 -28.86
N TYR A 214 -1.13 -7.87 -29.30
CA TYR A 214 -1.05 -9.16 -29.98
C TYR A 214 -1.44 -10.33 -29.07
N GLU A 215 -1.02 -10.32 -27.80
CA GLU A 215 -1.32 -11.40 -26.85
C GLU A 215 -2.81 -11.45 -26.48
N LEU A 216 -3.39 -10.33 -26.07
CA LEU A 216 -4.68 -10.26 -25.41
C LEU A 216 -5.83 -9.96 -26.37
N HIS A 217 -5.66 -9.00 -27.28
CA HIS A 217 -6.74 -8.58 -28.18
C HIS A 217 -6.78 -9.42 -29.46
N LYS A 218 -5.60 -9.76 -30.01
CA LYS A 218 -5.51 -10.55 -31.25
C LYS A 218 -5.33 -12.05 -31.04
N ALA A 219 -4.99 -12.47 -29.81
CA ALA A 219 -4.68 -13.86 -29.48
C ALA A 219 -3.61 -14.48 -30.41
N ASP A 220 -2.65 -13.67 -30.87
CA ASP A 220 -1.56 -14.06 -31.77
C ASP A 220 -0.27 -14.22 -30.95
N ALA A 221 -0.11 -15.41 -30.36
CA ALA A 221 1.00 -15.71 -29.45
C ALA A 221 2.38 -15.66 -30.14
N GLU A 222 2.44 -15.95 -31.44
CA GLU A 222 3.69 -15.89 -32.21
C GLU A 222 4.14 -14.44 -32.38
N ARG A 223 3.24 -13.56 -32.84
CA ARG A 223 3.56 -12.13 -32.96
C ARG A 223 3.78 -11.46 -31.61
N ALA A 224 3.01 -11.82 -30.60
CA ALA A 224 3.22 -11.33 -29.25
C ALA A 224 4.62 -11.70 -28.74
N ALA A 225 5.04 -12.96 -28.91
CA ALA A 225 6.39 -13.38 -28.56
C ALA A 225 7.45 -12.59 -29.33
N ASP A 226 7.27 -12.36 -30.64
CA ASP A 226 8.21 -11.56 -31.43
C ASP A 226 8.34 -10.13 -30.92
N GLU A 227 7.23 -9.45 -30.62
CA GLU A 227 7.25 -8.08 -30.09
C GLU A 227 7.84 -8.01 -28.67
N TYR A 228 7.55 -8.98 -27.80
CA TYR A 228 8.23 -9.11 -26.50
C TYR A 228 9.75 -9.35 -26.66
N GLY A 229 10.14 -10.14 -27.66
CA GLY A 229 11.54 -10.40 -27.99
C GLY A 229 12.27 -9.18 -28.54
N LYS A 230 11.58 -8.33 -29.32
CA LYS A 230 12.10 -7.04 -29.77
C LYS A 230 12.32 -6.10 -28.59
N LEU A 231 11.34 -5.98 -27.67
CA LEU A 231 11.50 -5.18 -26.45
C LEU A 231 12.78 -5.54 -25.68
N ALA A 232 12.96 -6.83 -25.42
CA ALA A 232 14.12 -7.34 -24.69
C ALA A 232 15.47 -7.06 -25.39
N LYS A 233 15.47 -7.07 -26.73
CA LYS A 233 16.68 -6.98 -27.54
C LYS A 233 17.06 -5.53 -27.87
N GLU A 234 16.06 -4.72 -28.21
CA GLU A 234 16.23 -3.35 -28.73
C GLU A 234 16.27 -2.33 -27.58
N HIS A 235 15.64 -2.65 -26.43
CA HIS A 235 15.68 -1.82 -25.22
C HIS A 235 16.30 -2.58 -24.03
N PRO A 236 17.53 -3.13 -24.12
CA PRO A 236 18.09 -4.03 -23.10
C PRO A 236 18.36 -3.38 -21.73
N ASN A 237 18.34 -2.04 -21.66
CA ASN A 237 18.49 -1.26 -20.43
C ASN A 237 17.13 -0.82 -19.83
N SER A 238 16.01 -1.08 -20.52
CA SER A 238 14.67 -0.83 -19.99
C SER A 238 14.40 -1.76 -18.82
N ASP A 239 13.73 -1.26 -17.78
CA ASP A 239 13.24 -2.09 -16.66
C ASP A 239 12.24 -3.16 -17.14
N LEU A 240 11.62 -2.96 -18.31
CA LEU A 240 10.67 -3.88 -18.94
C LEU A 240 11.33 -5.01 -19.74
N ALA A 241 12.60 -4.85 -20.15
CA ALA A 241 13.29 -5.73 -21.10
C ALA A 241 13.36 -7.19 -20.61
N LYS A 242 13.57 -7.36 -19.30
CA LYS A 242 13.71 -8.66 -18.67
C LYS A 242 12.36 -9.40 -18.63
N THR A 243 11.31 -8.71 -18.17
CA THR A 243 9.92 -9.19 -18.20
C THR A 243 9.46 -9.54 -19.62
N ALA A 244 9.84 -8.73 -20.60
CA ALA A 244 9.59 -9.01 -22.02
C ALA A 244 10.24 -10.32 -22.47
N GLN A 245 11.51 -10.52 -22.13
CA GLN A 245 12.23 -11.74 -22.50
C GLN A 245 11.57 -12.98 -21.88
N GLN A 246 11.09 -12.89 -20.64
CA GLN A 246 10.33 -13.97 -19.99
C GLN A 246 9.01 -14.25 -20.71
N LYS A 247 8.23 -13.21 -21.02
CA LYS A 247 6.95 -13.34 -21.75
C LYS A 247 7.14 -13.91 -23.14
N LYS A 248 8.19 -13.48 -23.86
CA LYS A 248 8.62 -14.09 -25.12
C LYS A 248 8.90 -15.59 -24.94
N ASP A 249 9.66 -15.99 -23.92
CA ASP A 249 10.03 -17.40 -23.70
C ASP A 249 8.85 -18.27 -23.23
N GLU A 250 7.89 -17.69 -22.51
CA GLU A 250 6.61 -18.30 -22.16
C GLU A 250 5.75 -18.53 -23.41
N LEU A 251 5.49 -17.47 -24.18
CA LEU A 251 4.66 -17.55 -25.39
C LEU A 251 5.32 -18.41 -26.48
N SER A 252 6.65 -18.34 -26.62
CA SER A 252 7.41 -19.23 -27.51
C SER A 252 7.31 -20.68 -27.07
N ARG A 253 7.33 -20.96 -25.76
CA ARG A 253 7.08 -22.32 -25.23
C ARG A 253 5.66 -22.77 -25.50
N LYS A 254 4.66 -21.90 -25.34
CA LYS A 254 3.25 -22.21 -25.64
C LYS A 254 3.04 -22.51 -27.13
N VAL A 255 3.60 -21.68 -28.02
CA VAL A 255 3.61 -21.92 -29.47
C VAL A 255 4.34 -23.22 -29.80
N ILE A 256 5.45 -23.51 -29.11
CA ILE A 256 6.17 -24.78 -29.24
C ILE A 256 5.35 -25.93 -28.67
N GLU A 257 4.67 -25.84 -27.54
CA GLU A 257 3.85 -26.90 -26.92
C GLU A 257 2.63 -27.23 -27.78
N ASP A 258 1.96 -26.21 -28.31
CA ASP A 258 0.90 -26.34 -29.31
C ASP A 258 1.44 -27.01 -30.59
N ALA A 259 2.71 -26.76 -30.95
CA ALA A 259 3.40 -27.43 -32.05
C ALA A 259 4.05 -28.80 -31.70
N THR A 260 4.31 -29.09 -30.42
CA THR A 260 5.14 -30.21 -29.91
C THR A 260 4.36 -31.25 -29.13
N HIS A 261 3.14 -31.50 -29.59
CA HIS A 261 2.68 -32.88 -29.85
C HIS A 261 3.66 -33.73 -30.72
N THR A 262 4.88 -33.26 -30.98
CA THR A 262 6.06 -33.99 -31.48
C THR A 262 7.38 -33.52 -30.80
N THR A 263 7.78 -34.22 -29.73
CA THR A 263 9.15 -34.57 -29.26
C THR A 263 10.25 -33.50 -28.95
N HIS A 264 10.80 -33.60 -27.74
CA HIS A 264 12.07 -33.05 -27.15
C HIS A 264 13.34 -33.89 -27.51
N PRO A 265 14.61 -33.61 -27.05
CA PRO A 265 15.21 -32.51 -26.23
C PRO A 265 16.66 -32.01 -26.62
N SER A 266 17.18 -30.95 -25.94
CA SER A 266 18.41 -30.93 -25.07
C SER A 266 19.40 -29.71 -25.13
N ARG A 267 19.60 -29.09 -23.92
CA ARG A 267 20.79 -28.55 -23.16
C ARG A 267 21.83 -27.50 -23.65
N GLY A 268 22.12 -26.55 -22.72
CA GLY A 268 23.41 -25.87 -22.40
C GLY A 268 23.30 -24.33 -22.32
N GLY A 269 23.88 -23.49 -21.43
CA GLY A 269 24.74 -23.58 -20.23
C GLY A 269 25.47 -22.23 -19.97
N GLY A 270 25.47 -21.68 -18.73
CA GLY A 270 26.33 -20.60 -18.15
C GLY A 270 25.97 -19.13 -18.46
N GLY A 271 26.11 -18.08 -17.62
CA GLY A 271 26.56 -17.86 -16.23
C GLY A 271 26.95 -16.36 -15.99
N GLY A 272 26.32 -15.66 -15.02
CA GLY A 272 26.69 -14.36 -14.37
C GLY A 272 26.23 -13.06 -15.06
N ARG A 273 25.61 -12.01 -14.46
CA ARG A 273 25.34 -11.54 -13.07
C ARG A 273 24.08 -10.61 -13.08
N MET A 274 23.41 -10.43 -11.94
CA MET A 274 21.94 -10.29 -11.78
C MET A 274 21.28 -8.90 -12.00
N PRO A 275 20.19 -8.82 -12.81
CA PRO A 275 19.23 -7.70 -12.89
C PRO A 275 17.80 -8.07 -12.38
N PHE A 276 16.94 -7.06 -12.20
CA PHE A 276 15.69 -7.02 -11.41
C PHE A 276 14.71 -8.21 -11.47
N ASP A 277 14.58 -8.96 -12.58
CA ASP A 277 13.75 -10.19 -12.61
C ASP A 277 14.33 -11.42 -11.90
N PHE A 278 15.33 -11.18 -11.04
CA PHE A 278 15.65 -12.08 -9.95
C PHE A 278 14.53 -12.04 -8.89
N MET A 279 13.82 -10.93 -8.67
CA MET A 279 12.78 -10.86 -7.64
C MET A 279 11.52 -11.69 -7.98
N HIS A 280 10.97 -11.63 -9.21
CA HIS A 280 9.83 -12.48 -9.57
C HIS A 280 10.18 -13.96 -9.81
N GLN A 281 11.40 -14.27 -10.27
CA GLN A 281 11.88 -15.66 -10.29
C GLN A 281 12.17 -16.18 -8.88
N MET A 282 12.65 -15.32 -7.98
CA MET A 282 12.76 -15.64 -6.57
C MET A 282 11.38 -15.87 -5.98
N GLU A 283 10.36 -15.08 -6.29
CA GLU A 283 8.99 -15.26 -5.79
C GLU A 283 8.33 -16.53 -6.32
N ALA A 284 8.36 -16.81 -7.62
CA ALA A 284 7.79 -18.06 -8.15
C ALA A 284 8.57 -19.29 -7.66
N ALA A 285 9.89 -19.20 -7.56
CA ALA A 285 10.70 -20.28 -7.01
C ALA A 285 10.60 -20.37 -5.48
N GLU A 286 10.34 -19.27 -4.77
CA GLU A 286 10.06 -19.21 -3.33
C GLU A 286 8.68 -19.80 -3.05
N VAL A 287 7.67 -19.48 -3.85
CA VAL A 287 6.35 -20.14 -3.80
C VAL A 287 6.51 -21.64 -4.02
N LEU A 288 7.22 -22.08 -5.06
CA LEU A 288 7.47 -23.50 -5.29
C LEU A 288 8.28 -24.15 -4.16
N ARG A 289 9.31 -23.48 -3.61
CA ARG A 289 10.07 -23.97 -2.46
C ARG A 289 9.21 -24.02 -1.19
N ASN A 290 8.33 -23.05 -0.99
CA ASN A 290 7.36 -23.01 0.10
C ASN A 290 6.37 -24.17 -0.02
N GLU A 291 5.85 -24.44 -1.23
CA GLU A 291 4.98 -25.57 -1.53
C GLU A 291 5.70 -26.91 -1.27
N ILE A 292 6.95 -27.07 -1.70
CA ILE A 292 7.75 -28.27 -1.44
C ILE A 292 7.96 -28.46 0.07
N ILE A 293 8.27 -27.40 0.80
CA ILE A 293 8.46 -27.47 2.25
C ILE A 293 7.14 -27.77 2.98
N ALA A 294 6.03 -27.15 2.57
CA ALA A 294 4.71 -27.40 3.12
C ALA A 294 4.22 -28.83 2.81
N ALA A 295 4.47 -29.35 1.61
CA ALA A 295 4.06 -30.68 1.18
C ALA A 295 4.70 -31.81 2.00
N GLN A 296 5.82 -31.55 2.71
CA GLN A 296 6.43 -32.51 3.61
C GLN A 296 5.54 -32.82 4.83
N LYS A 297 4.59 -31.95 5.19
CA LYS A 297 3.77 -32.08 6.41
C LYS A 297 4.66 -32.26 7.64
N LEU A 298 5.53 -31.28 7.86
CA LEU A 298 6.47 -31.25 8.97
C LEU A 298 6.12 -30.04 9.84
N ASP A 299 5.80 -30.29 11.09
CA ASP A 299 5.42 -29.25 12.05
C ASP A 299 6.62 -28.90 12.94
N VAL A 300 6.85 -27.62 13.15
CA VAL A 300 7.77 -27.13 14.18
C VAL A 300 7.02 -26.97 15.50
N LEU A 301 7.51 -27.63 16.56
CA LEU A 301 6.92 -27.59 17.90
C LEU A 301 7.61 -26.57 18.81
N ALA A 302 8.93 -26.44 18.71
CA ALA A 302 9.72 -25.61 19.61
C ALA A 302 11.07 -25.21 19.05
N TYR A 303 11.56 -24.04 19.49
CA TYR A 303 12.93 -23.61 19.35
C TYR A 303 13.63 -23.38 20.69
N ASP A 304 14.90 -23.78 20.77
CA ASP A 304 15.86 -23.39 21.80
C ASP A 304 17.07 -22.77 21.10
N LEU A 305 17.28 -21.46 21.28
CA LEU A 305 18.29 -20.69 20.58
C LEU A 305 19.30 -20.06 21.54
N ASP A 306 20.58 -20.10 21.17
CA ASP A 306 21.67 -19.32 21.77
C ASP A 306 22.30 -18.47 20.67
N ILE A 307 22.06 -17.16 20.74
CA ILE A 307 22.33 -16.19 19.69
C ILE A 307 23.27 -15.12 20.20
N LYS A 308 24.40 -14.95 19.51
CA LYS A 308 25.35 -13.86 19.71
C LYS A 308 25.28 -12.92 18.53
N LEU A 309 24.70 -11.76 18.75
CA LEU A 309 24.55 -10.70 17.75
C LEU A 309 25.58 -9.61 18.05
N ASP A 310 26.46 -9.32 17.09
CA ASP A 310 27.48 -8.28 17.21
C ASP A 310 27.23 -7.17 16.20
N PRO A 311 26.57 -6.07 16.63
CA PRO A 311 26.33 -4.89 15.80
C PRO A 311 27.61 -4.28 15.22
N ASN A 312 28.73 -4.32 15.95
CA ASN A 312 29.99 -3.70 15.50
C ASN A 312 30.70 -4.52 14.42
N ALA A 313 30.53 -5.84 14.46
CA ALA A 313 31.10 -6.76 13.49
C ALA A 313 30.12 -7.13 12.36
N ASN A 314 28.91 -6.56 12.37
CA ASN A 314 27.80 -6.90 11.50
C ASN A 314 27.52 -8.42 11.46
N SER A 315 27.76 -9.13 12.57
CA SER A 315 27.83 -10.59 12.56
C SER A 315 26.87 -11.26 13.54
N LEU A 316 26.49 -12.48 13.18
CA LEU A 316 25.67 -13.38 13.99
C LEU A 316 26.42 -14.70 14.20
N HIS A 317 26.38 -15.23 15.41
CA HIS A 317 26.69 -16.63 15.70
C HIS A 317 25.51 -17.24 16.42
N GLY A 318 25.02 -18.37 15.92
CA GLY A 318 23.84 -19.01 16.47
C GLY A 318 24.02 -20.50 16.68
N THR A 319 23.44 -20.99 17.77
CA THR A 319 23.05 -22.38 17.94
C THR A 319 21.53 -22.41 17.99
N ALA A 320 20.87 -23.09 17.06
CA ALA A 320 19.42 -23.26 17.06
C ALA A 320 19.06 -24.74 17.13
N ARG A 321 18.31 -25.13 18.15
CA ARG A 321 17.69 -26.44 18.26
C ARG A 321 16.23 -26.32 17.87
N VAL A 322 15.86 -26.97 16.76
CA VAL A 322 14.49 -27.02 16.27
C VAL A 322 13.91 -28.40 16.54
N THR A 323 12.76 -28.46 17.22
CA THR A 323 12.02 -29.70 17.46
C THR A 323 10.89 -29.82 16.45
N LEU A 324 10.92 -30.88 15.66
CA LEU A 324 10.06 -31.13 14.52
C LEU A 324 9.20 -32.37 14.79
N GLN A 325 7.99 -32.42 14.22
CA GLN A 325 7.14 -33.60 14.18
C GLN A 325 6.75 -33.93 12.75
N ASN A 326 6.88 -35.20 12.36
CA ASN A 326 6.45 -35.66 11.04
C ASN A 326 4.94 -35.94 11.04
N GLN A 327 4.14 -35.17 10.30
CA GLN A 327 2.71 -35.41 10.10
C GLN A 327 2.39 -36.13 8.77
N GLY A 328 3.42 -36.43 7.97
CA GLY A 328 3.30 -37.09 6.69
C GLY A 328 3.83 -38.52 6.70
N ASP A 329 4.19 -39.03 5.52
CA ASP A 329 4.85 -40.32 5.37
C ASP A 329 6.27 -40.30 5.98
N GLU A 330 6.83 -41.49 6.20
CA GLU A 330 8.22 -41.68 6.67
C GLU A 330 9.22 -40.88 5.81
N LYS A 331 10.21 -40.26 6.46
CA LYS A 331 11.17 -39.36 5.80
C LYS A 331 12.61 -39.78 6.04
N ASP A 332 13.35 -40.02 4.97
CA ASP A 332 14.80 -40.18 4.97
C ASP A 332 15.54 -38.87 4.63
N GLU A 333 14.83 -37.84 4.16
CA GLU A 333 15.30 -36.47 3.98
C GLU A 333 14.25 -35.48 4.52
N ILE A 334 14.70 -34.40 5.15
CA ILE A 334 13.83 -33.25 5.49
C ILE A 334 14.41 -31.97 4.92
N SER A 335 13.55 -31.02 4.54
CA SER A 335 14.00 -29.69 4.10
C SER A 335 13.43 -28.56 4.95
N LEU A 336 14.30 -27.65 5.39
CA LEU A 336 13.98 -26.42 6.10
C LEU A 336 14.43 -25.19 5.29
N LYS A 337 13.97 -24.01 5.70
CA LYS A 337 14.43 -22.72 5.19
C LYS A 337 15.52 -22.13 6.07
N PHE A 338 16.55 -21.56 5.46
CA PHE A 338 17.63 -20.86 6.14
C PHE A 338 18.36 -19.95 5.14
N CYS A 339 18.61 -18.69 5.49
CA CYS A 339 19.21 -17.74 4.54
C CYS A 339 20.61 -18.17 4.07
N GLN A 340 20.95 -17.86 2.81
CA GLN A 340 22.25 -18.23 2.25
C GLN A 340 23.41 -17.38 2.80
N GLY A 341 23.12 -16.15 3.25
CA GLY A 341 24.11 -15.22 3.79
C GLY A 341 24.76 -15.68 5.09
N ILE A 342 24.12 -16.60 5.82
CA ILE A 342 24.63 -17.17 7.07
C ILE A 342 25.10 -18.61 6.81
N THR A 343 26.37 -18.87 7.12
CA THR A 343 26.96 -20.19 6.89
C THR A 343 26.55 -21.18 7.97
N ILE A 344 25.90 -22.27 7.58
CA ILE A 344 25.66 -23.43 8.45
C ILE A 344 26.98 -24.20 8.61
N LEU A 345 27.50 -24.24 9.83
CA LEU A 345 28.75 -24.91 10.18
C LEU A 345 28.55 -26.42 10.42
N SER A 346 27.42 -26.80 11.02
CA SER A 346 27.04 -28.20 11.20
C SER A 346 25.57 -28.35 11.56
N ILE A 347 24.98 -29.49 11.20
CA ILE A 347 23.66 -29.94 11.64
C ILE A 347 23.82 -31.27 12.36
N ARG A 348 23.22 -31.41 13.55
CA ARG A 348 23.30 -32.62 14.37
C ARG A 348 21.95 -33.12 14.84
N ASN A 349 21.83 -34.44 14.97
CA ASN A 349 20.77 -35.11 15.74
C ASN A 349 21.43 -35.80 16.95
N GLY A 350 21.34 -35.19 18.13
CA GLY A 350 22.15 -35.58 19.29
C GLY A 350 23.65 -35.54 18.97
N ASP A 351 24.35 -36.65 19.17
CA ASP A 351 25.79 -36.75 18.86
C ASP A 351 26.08 -36.98 17.36
N GLN A 352 25.06 -37.34 16.58
CA GLN A 352 25.21 -37.68 15.17
C GLN A 352 25.31 -36.42 14.30
N LEU A 353 26.41 -36.28 13.55
CA LEU A 353 26.56 -35.29 12.50
C LEU A 353 25.79 -35.73 11.24
N LEU A 354 25.04 -34.81 10.63
CA LEU A 354 24.23 -35.07 9.45
C LEU A 354 24.83 -34.40 8.21
N ASP A 355 24.68 -35.07 7.07
CA ASP A 355 24.98 -34.51 5.76
C ASP A 355 23.81 -33.63 5.31
N PHE A 356 24.12 -32.47 4.73
CA PHE A 356 23.12 -31.54 4.22
C PHE A 356 23.59 -30.82 2.97
N GLU A 357 22.64 -30.37 2.17
CA GLU A 357 22.84 -29.48 1.04
C GLU A 357 22.11 -28.16 1.30
N HIS A 358 22.79 -27.03 1.09
CA HIS A 358 22.22 -25.70 1.26
C HIS A 358 22.28 -24.95 -0.06
N GLU A 359 21.11 -24.74 -0.67
CA GLU A 359 20.94 -24.08 -1.95
C GLU A 359 19.90 -22.98 -1.82
N TYR A 360 20.27 -21.74 -2.13
CA TYR A 360 19.44 -20.55 -1.87
C TYR A 360 19.01 -20.48 -0.41
N ASP A 361 17.70 -20.45 -0.15
CA ASP A 361 17.13 -20.46 1.18
C ASP A 361 16.68 -21.85 1.64
N LYS A 362 16.98 -22.94 0.90
CA LYS A 362 16.58 -24.31 1.25
C LYS A 362 17.77 -25.11 1.80
N VAL A 363 17.56 -25.78 2.93
CA VAL A 363 18.50 -26.73 3.53
C VAL A 363 17.89 -28.12 3.50
N ALA A 364 18.40 -29.01 2.65
CA ALA A 364 18.02 -30.42 2.58
C ALA A 364 18.94 -31.26 3.47
N ILE A 365 18.37 -32.05 4.38
CA ILE A 365 19.08 -32.73 5.46
C ILE A 365 18.80 -34.22 5.36
N ASN A 366 19.85 -35.02 5.15
CA ASN A 366 19.74 -36.47 5.07
C ASN A 366 19.63 -37.08 6.47
N LEU A 367 18.66 -37.96 6.66
CA LEU A 367 18.40 -38.69 7.91
C LEU A 367 18.86 -40.15 7.77
N PRO A 368 19.97 -40.56 8.41
CA PRO A 368 20.45 -41.94 8.34
C PRO A 368 19.50 -42.96 8.99
N VAL A 369 18.64 -42.48 9.90
CA VAL A 369 17.50 -43.21 10.43
C VAL A 369 16.26 -42.45 9.99
N PRO A 370 15.39 -43.03 9.14
CA PRO A 370 14.18 -42.36 8.69
C PRO A 370 13.29 -41.96 9.86
N LEU A 371 12.65 -40.79 9.76
CA LEU A 371 11.69 -40.26 10.72
C LEU A 371 10.28 -40.80 10.42
N PRO A 372 9.71 -41.69 11.25
CA PRO A 372 8.38 -42.25 11.02
C PRO A 372 7.26 -41.20 11.19
N PRO A 373 6.07 -41.44 10.64
CA PRO A 373 4.89 -40.61 10.90
C PRO A 373 4.57 -40.52 12.40
N GLY A 374 4.27 -39.31 12.88
CA GLY A 374 3.93 -38.98 14.27
C GLY A 374 5.12 -38.80 15.22
N GLU A 375 6.32 -39.25 14.82
CA GLU A 375 7.53 -39.16 15.65
C GLU A 375 8.18 -37.77 15.59
N THR A 376 8.96 -37.46 16.62
CA THR A 376 9.67 -36.17 16.75
C THR A 376 11.17 -36.30 16.53
N LEU A 377 11.77 -35.22 16.05
CA LEU A 377 13.21 -35.07 15.81
C LEU A 377 13.66 -33.70 16.27
N THR A 378 14.77 -33.63 17.02
CA THR A 378 15.43 -32.36 17.34
C THR A 378 16.72 -32.24 16.56
N LEU A 379 16.83 -31.17 15.76
CA LEU A 379 18.04 -30.85 15.02
C LEU A 379 18.73 -29.64 15.62
N GLU A 380 20.03 -29.76 15.89
CA GLU A 380 20.88 -28.65 16.32
C GLU A 380 21.68 -28.10 15.13
N PHE A 381 21.42 -26.84 14.80
CA PHE A 381 22.15 -26.05 13.81
C PHE A 381 23.18 -25.21 14.53
N ASN A 382 24.44 -25.30 14.11
CA ASN A 382 25.48 -24.34 14.48
C ASN A 382 25.81 -23.52 13.24
N TYR A 383 25.79 -22.19 13.35
CA TYR A 383 25.94 -21.31 12.20
C TYR A 383 26.58 -19.97 12.58
N SER A 384 27.18 -19.32 11.58
CA SER A 384 27.83 -18.02 11.72
C SER A 384 27.86 -17.30 10.39
N GLY A 385 27.71 -15.98 10.42
CA GLY A 385 27.79 -15.18 9.21
C GLY A 385 27.61 -13.69 9.45
N VAL A 386 27.65 -12.95 8.36
CA VAL A 386 27.30 -11.53 8.28
C VAL A 386 26.03 -11.48 7.45
N GLU A 387 24.98 -10.83 7.96
CA GLU A 387 23.75 -10.65 7.21
C GLU A 387 24.01 -9.60 6.11
N ASN A 388 24.50 -10.04 4.95
CA ASN A 388 24.78 -9.19 3.79
C ASN A 388 23.82 -9.45 2.60
N ASP A 389 22.99 -10.49 2.69
CA ASP A 389 22.17 -11.00 1.57
C ASP A 389 20.65 -10.97 1.84
N ALA A 390 20.19 -10.38 2.96
CA ALA A 390 18.78 -10.10 3.15
C ALA A 390 18.27 -9.25 1.97
N PRO A 391 17.10 -9.55 1.38
CA PRO A 391 16.53 -8.73 0.33
C PRO A 391 16.46 -7.28 0.79
N SER A 392 16.99 -6.34 -0.01
CA SER A 392 17.12 -4.92 0.35
C SER A 392 15.81 -4.24 0.73
N TRP A 393 14.67 -4.84 0.41
CA TRP A 393 13.33 -4.35 0.75
C TRP A 393 12.86 -4.74 2.16
N SER A 394 13.44 -5.78 2.77
CA SER A 394 13.04 -6.26 4.10
C SER A 394 13.51 -5.36 5.24
N GLY A 395 14.59 -4.58 5.03
CA GLY A 395 15.18 -3.66 6.00
C GLY A 395 15.95 -4.31 7.15
N ASP A 396 15.83 -5.63 7.34
CA ASP A 396 16.53 -6.39 8.37
C ASP A 396 18.05 -6.17 8.28
N GLN A 397 18.68 -5.88 9.41
CA GLN A 397 20.09 -5.48 9.42
C GLN A 397 20.79 -5.75 10.75
N ILE A 398 22.10 -5.95 10.67
CA ILE A 398 23.02 -5.95 11.81
C ILE A 398 23.94 -4.75 11.64
N ASP A 399 23.64 -3.67 12.37
CA ASP A 399 24.32 -2.39 12.24
C ASP A 399 24.53 -1.72 13.61
N PRO A 400 25.65 -0.99 13.82
CA PRO A 400 25.94 -0.30 15.08
C PRO A 400 24.91 0.74 15.51
N HIS A 401 24.18 1.38 14.59
CA HIS A 401 23.13 2.36 14.91
C HIS A 401 21.89 1.65 15.49
N GLY A 402 21.54 0.51 14.91
CA GLY A 402 20.45 -0.33 15.37
C GLY A 402 20.36 -1.60 14.54
N SER A 403 20.32 -2.74 15.22
CA SER A 403 20.19 -4.05 14.61
C SER A 403 18.79 -4.61 14.86
N TYR A 404 18.19 -5.23 13.85
CA TYR A 404 16.97 -6.01 14.03
C TYR A 404 16.89 -7.11 12.97
N LEU A 405 16.42 -8.28 13.39
CA LEU A 405 16.21 -9.44 12.52
C LEU A 405 14.80 -9.96 12.77
N ARG A 406 13.98 -9.95 11.71
CA ARG A 406 12.65 -10.53 11.69
C ARG A 406 12.72 -11.96 11.17
N PHE A 407 11.58 -12.64 11.04
CA PHE A 407 11.62 -14.03 10.61
C PHE A 407 11.80 -14.15 9.08
N GLU A 408 11.44 -13.12 8.33
CA GLU A 408 11.56 -13.06 6.87
C GLU A 408 13.03 -13.09 6.39
N SER A 409 13.99 -12.66 7.22
CA SER A 409 15.42 -12.82 6.92
C SER A 409 15.92 -14.26 7.07
N LYS A 410 15.11 -15.19 7.58
CA LYS A 410 15.45 -16.63 7.67
C LYS A 410 16.78 -16.89 8.41
N TRP A 411 17.09 -16.06 9.42
CA TRP A 411 18.32 -16.09 10.22
C TRP A 411 18.41 -17.28 11.22
N TYR A 412 17.33 -18.05 11.33
CA TYR A 412 17.21 -19.30 12.07
C TYR A 412 16.48 -20.33 11.18
N PRO A 413 16.66 -21.65 11.41
CA PRO A 413 16.02 -22.66 10.57
C PRO A 413 14.50 -22.61 10.73
N GLN A 414 13.76 -22.57 9.63
CA GLN A 414 12.29 -22.47 9.60
C GLN A 414 11.69 -23.59 8.74
N SER A 415 10.44 -23.98 8.99
CA SER A 415 9.71 -24.90 8.12
C SER A 415 8.93 -24.11 7.04
N HIS A 416 7.68 -24.49 6.79
CA HIS A 416 6.75 -23.74 5.96
C HIS A 416 6.05 -22.66 6.78
N TRP A 417 5.37 -21.74 6.10
CA TRP A 417 4.61 -20.69 6.77
C TRP A 417 3.38 -21.30 7.47
N GLY A 418 3.12 -20.88 8.72
CA GLY A 418 1.92 -21.27 9.47
C GLY A 418 2.15 -22.18 10.68
N ASP A 419 3.37 -22.68 10.92
CA ASP A 419 3.66 -23.40 12.16
C ASP A 419 3.60 -22.48 13.38
N LEU A 420 3.03 -22.99 14.48
CA LEU A 420 3.02 -22.30 15.76
C LEU A 420 3.87 -23.07 16.77
N PHE A 421 4.84 -22.39 17.36
CA PHE A 421 5.87 -23.02 18.19
C PHE A 421 6.16 -22.22 19.46
N THR A 422 6.73 -22.92 20.44
CA THR A 422 7.27 -22.29 21.66
C THR A 422 8.73 -21.89 21.48
N VAL A 423 9.22 -20.94 22.27
CA VAL A 423 10.58 -20.38 22.10
C VAL A 423 11.28 -20.24 23.44
N ASN A 424 12.51 -20.76 23.53
CA ASN A 424 13.52 -20.33 24.50
C ASN A 424 14.66 -19.68 23.74
N LEU A 425 15.03 -18.45 24.10
CA LEU A 425 16.08 -17.70 23.43
C LEU A 425 17.05 -17.11 24.46
N THR A 426 18.33 -17.40 24.29
CA THR A 426 19.42 -16.65 24.91
C THR A 426 20.00 -15.70 23.85
N LEU A 427 19.97 -14.40 24.14
CA LEU A 427 20.48 -13.35 23.25
C LEU A 427 21.62 -12.59 23.92
N SER A 428 22.81 -12.68 23.36
CA SER A 428 24.02 -11.98 23.79
C SER A 428 24.40 -10.90 22.77
N VAL A 429 24.65 -9.68 23.27
CA VAL A 429 25.19 -8.55 22.50
C VAL A 429 26.37 -7.93 23.24
N PRO A 430 27.35 -7.31 22.56
CA PRO A 430 28.42 -6.57 23.25
C PRO A 430 27.85 -5.35 23.98
N GLN A 431 28.44 -4.94 25.09
CA GLN A 431 28.12 -3.65 25.69
C GLN A 431 28.65 -2.51 24.80
N PRO A 432 27.95 -1.37 24.67
CA PRO A 432 26.79 -0.92 25.46
C PRO A 432 25.40 -1.35 24.93
N TYR A 433 25.31 -2.23 23.94
CA TYR A 433 24.02 -2.63 23.35
C TYR A 433 23.12 -3.38 24.34
N THR A 434 21.81 -3.22 24.18
CA THR A 434 20.77 -4.00 24.86
C THR A 434 19.99 -4.81 23.84
N GLY A 435 19.96 -6.13 24.00
CA GLY A 435 19.19 -7.05 23.15
C GLY A 435 17.77 -7.30 23.69
N VAL A 436 16.77 -7.20 22.82
CA VAL A 436 15.33 -7.36 23.11
C VAL A 436 14.72 -8.40 22.17
N SER A 437 13.78 -9.20 22.68
CA SER A 437 13.05 -10.20 21.90
C SER A 437 11.64 -10.44 22.46
N ILE A 438 10.92 -11.39 21.88
CA ILE A 438 9.58 -11.80 22.26
C ILE A 438 9.58 -12.65 23.54
N GLY A 439 8.44 -12.69 24.22
CA GLY A 439 8.23 -13.53 25.39
C GLY A 439 8.71 -12.90 26.69
N ARG A 440 8.54 -13.61 27.80
CA ARG A 440 8.94 -13.15 29.13
C ARG A 440 10.46 -13.19 29.24
N LYS A 441 11.07 -12.09 29.70
CA LYS A 441 12.48 -12.10 30.12
C LYS A 441 12.64 -12.83 31.45
N ILE A 442 13.40 -13.92 31.43
CA ILE A 442 13.68 -14.79 32.60
C ILE A 442 14.85 -14.22 33.41
N SER A 443 15.91 -13.80 32.73
CA SER A 443 17.10 -13.22 33.36
C SER A 443 17.86 -12.33 32.40
N GLU A 444 18.67 -11.43 32.94
CA GLU A 444 19.66 -10.64 32.21
C GLU A 444 20.95 -10.55 33.02
N THR A 445 22.10 -10.60 32.35
CA THR A 445 23.43 -10.52 32.95
C THR A 445 24.35 -9.65 32.11
N ASN A 446 25.07 -8.74 32.79
CA ASN A 446 26.02 -7.81 32.18
C ASN A 446 27.45 -8.14 32.65
N THR A 447 28.03 -9.20 32.10
CA THR A 447 29.36 -9.72 32.50
C THR A 447 30.28 -9.82 31.29
N ASP A 448 31.59 -9.73 31.53
CA ASP A 448 32.63 -9.95 30.51
C ASP A 448 32.49 -9.08 29.25
N GLY A 449 31.95 -7.85 29.41
CA GLY A 449 31.73 -6.91 28.30
C GLY A 449 30.54 -7.23 27.41
N THR A 450 29.67 -8.17 27.81
CA THR A 450 28.44 -8.54 27.09
C THR A 450 27.21 -8.23 27.92
N HIS A 451 26.08 -7.98 27.23
CA HIS A 451 24.74 -8.02 27.78
C HIS A 451 24.05 -9.28 27.25
N THR A 452 23.74 -10.22 28.14
CA THR A 452 23.05 -11.48 27.79
C THR A 452 21.69 -11.52 28.45
N SER A 453 20.63 -11.73 27.67
CA SER A 453 19.24 -11.85 28.13
C SER A 453 18.65 -13.21 27.74
N ILE A 454 17.84 -13.79 28.63
CA ILE A 454 17.12 -15.06 28.39
C ILE A 454 15.62 -14.75 28.30
N TRP A 455 15.00 -15.17 27.21
CA TRP A 455 13.60 -14.96 26.87
C TRP A 455 12.87 -16.29 26.70
N GLN A 456 11.61 -16.33 27.12
CA GLN A 456 10.77 -17.51 27.03
C GLN A 456 9.36 -17.15 26.53
N MET A 457 8.93 -17.81 25.46
CA MET A 457 7.58 -17.78 24.93
C MET A 457 6.94 -19.16 25.09
N ASP A 458 6.11 -19.32 26.12
CA ASP A 458 5.39 -20.56 26.42
C ASP A 458 4.14 -20.74 25.53
N GLN A 459 3.66 -19.66 24.91
CA GLN A 459 2.52 -19.68 24.01
C GLN A 459 2.98 -19.96 22.58
N PRO A 460 2.17 -20.65 21.75
CA PRO A 460 2.61 -20.99 20.41
C PRO A 460 2.49 -19.73 19.53
N VAL A 461 3.58 -19.41 18.84
CA VAL A 461 3.75 -18.21 18.00
C VAL A 461 4.35 -18.59 16.65
N PHE A 462 4.21 -17.72 15.64
CA PHE A 462 4.66 -18.01 14.27
C PHE A 462 6.05 -17.45 13.92
N ALA A 463 6.60 -16.54 14.73
CA ALA A 463 7.83 -15.83 14.40
C ALA A 463 8.68 -15.55 15.63
N ILE A 464 10.00 -15.56 15.44
CA ILE A 464 11.03 -15.10 16.37
C ILE A 464 11.67 -13.84 15.79
N VAL A 465 11.73 -12.79 16.59
CA VAL A 465 12.38 -11.54 16.23
C VAL A 465 13.34 -11.07 17.30
N VAL A 466 14.41 -10.39 16.89
CA VAL A 466 15.38 -9.78 17.80
C VAL A 466 15.68 -8.36 17.39
N ALA A 467 15.94 -7.49 18.36
CA ALA A 467 16.43 -6.14 18.14
C ALA A 467 17.57 -5.83 19.14
N ALA A 468 18.53 -5.01 18.73
CA ALA A 468 19.64 -4.58 19.56
C ALA A 468 20.11 -3.17 19.17
N ALA A 469 20.18 -2.28 20.16
CA ALA A 469 20.72 -0.93 20.02
C ALA A 469 21.19 -0.40 21.38
N GLU A 470 21.77 0.81 21.39
CA GLU A 470 21.96 1.59 22.61
C GLU A 470 20.63 2.24 23.02
N TYR A 471 19.83 1.51 23.81
CA TYR A 471 18.50 1.97 24.22
C TYR A 471 18.50 2.75 25.54
N GLU A 472 17.72 3.82 25.56
CA GLU A 472 17.15 4.39 26.78
C GLU A 472 15.82 3.68 27.08
N ILE A 473 15.57 3.37 28.36
CA ILE A 473 14.54 2.40 28.75
C ILE A 473 13.58 2.99 29.77
N GLN A 474 12.28 2.94 29.47
CA GLN A 474 11.22 3.30 30.39
C GLN A 474 10.30 2.12 30.64
N LYS A 475 10.22 1.68 31.91
CA LYS A 475 9.36 0.60 32.36
C LYS A 475 8.01 1.13 32.87
N GLY A 476 6.97 0.33 32.68
CA GLY A 476 5.62 0.55 33.16
C GLY A 476 4.85 -0.74 33.35
N ASN A 477 3.56 -0.60 33.58
CA ASN A 477 2.64 -1.72 33.77
C ASN A 477 1.23 -1.31 33.35
N PHE A 478 0.46 -2.26 32.83
CA PHE A 478 -0.97 -2.13 32.60
C PHE A 478 -1.68 -3.40 33.07
N ALA A 479 -2.60 -3.27 34.02
CA ALA A 479 -3.42 -4.37 34.55
C ALA A 479 -2.61 -5.64 34.95
N GLY A 480 -1.38 -5.48 35.43
CA GLY A 480 -0.50 -6.60 35.80
C GLY A 480 0.50 -6.99 34.70
N THR A 481 0.27 -6.63 33.44
CA THR A 481 1.19 -6.85 32.31
C THR A 481 2.33 -5.83 32.33
N PRO A 482 3.60 -6.24 32.46
CA PRO A 482 4.75 -5.36 32.33
C PRO A 482 4.82 -4.75 30.92
N LEU A 483 5.05 -3.44 30.88
CA LEU A 483 5.27 -2.69 29.64
C LEU A 483 6.68 -2.09 29.64
N THR A 484 7.39 -2.14 28.52
CA THR A 484 8.68 -1.46 28.40
C THR A 484 8.78 -0.70 27.09
N VAL A 485 9.30 0.53 27.13
CA VAL A 485 9.62 1.30 25.94
C VAL A 485 11.14 1.40 25.84
N TYR A 486 11.66 1.03 24.68
CA TYR A 486 13.07 1.07 24.30
C TYR A 486 13.22 2.07 23.15
N LEU A 487 13.76 3.24 23.41
CA LEU A 487 14.03 4.26 22.38
C LEU A 487 15.53 4.47 22.24
N PHE A 488 15.96 4.92 21.07
CA PHE A 488 17.31 5.42 20.87
C PHE A 488 17.59 6.60 21.80
N LYS A 489 18.88 6.82 22.05
CA LYS A 489 19.34 7.83 23.00
C LYS A 489 18.91 9.24 22.62
N GLU A 490 18.80 9.50 21.33
CA GLU A 490 18.36 10.73 20.70
C GLU A 490 16.90 11.08 21.03
N ASP A 491 16.06 10.07 21.26
CA ASP A 491 14.61 10.18 21.43
C ASP A 491 14.14 9.93 22.88
N LYS A 492 15.08 9.94 23.83
CA LYS A 492 14.82 9.66 25.25
C LYS A 492 13.75 10.54 25.91
N ASP A 493 13.52 11.75 25.39
CA ASP A 493 12.52 12.68 25.90
C ASP A 493 11.08 12.21 25.63
N LYS A 494 10.89 11.31 24.65
CA LYS A 494 9.59 10.75 24.27
C LYS A 494 9.22 9.46 24.98
N LEU A 495 10.13 8.89 25.78
CA LEU A 495 9.92 7.64 26.52
C LEU A 495 8.64 7.65 27.37
N GLY A 496 8.39 8.78 28.06
CA GLY A 496 7.22 8.95 28.89
C GLY A 496 5.93 8.95 28.08
N ASP A 497 5.91 9.68 26.97
CA ASP A 497 4.74 9.85 26.12
C ASP A 497 4.38 8.54 25.43
N TYR A 498 5.35 7.85 24.83
CA TYR A 498 5.15 6.53 24.24
C TYR A 498 4.61 5.50 25.24
N LEU A 499 5.11 5.50 26.49
CA LEU A 499 4.57 4.61 27.51
C LEU A 499 3.12 4.94 27.86
N GLN A 500 2.73 6.22 27.89
CA GLN A 500 1.36 6.61 28.19
C GLN A 500 0.40 6.30 27.04
N HIS A 501 0.80 6.57 25.80
CA HIS A 501 0.02 6.20 24.61
C HIS A 501 -0.18 4.70 24.53
N THR A 502 0.89 3.91 24.72
CA THR A 502 0.82 2.45 24.78
C THR A 502 -0.21 1.98 25.80
N LYS A 503 -0.24 2.54 27.01
CA LYS A 503 -1.24 2.18 28.04
C LYS A 503 -2.67 2.52 27.64
N ARG A 504 -2.89 3.64 26.94
CA ARG A 504 -4.24 4.03 26.49
C ARG A 504 -4.75 3.08 25.42
N ILE A 505 -3.91 2.77 24.43
CA ILE A 505 -4.20 1.82 23.36
C ILE A 505 -4.45 0.42 23.93
N PHE A 506 -3.56 -0.06 24.81
CA PHE A 506 -3.72 -1.36 25.49
C PHE A 506 -5.04 -1.47 26.24
N ARG A 507 -5.41 -0.41 26.98
CA ARG A 507 -6.69 -0.38 27.69
C ARG A 507 -7.85 -0.51 26.72
N PHE A 508 -7.86 0.31 25.68
CA PHE A 508 -8.92 0.29 24.68
C PHE A 508 -9.06 -1.09 24.04
N TYR A 509 -7.98 -1.69 23.52
CA TYR A 509 -8.07 -3.01 22.89
C TYR A 509 -8.38 -4.13 23.87
N THR A 510 -7.94 -4.06 25.12
CA THR A 510 -8.34 -5.06 26.13
C THR A 510 -9.84 -4.99 26.42
N GLU A 511 -10.41 -3.78 26.53
CA GLU A 511 -11.84 -3.56 26.76
C GLU A 511 -12.69 -3.92 25.52
N THR A 512 -12.17 -3.67 24.32
CA THR A 512 -12.87 -3.87 23.05
C THR A 512 -12.77 -5.29 22.51
N PHE A 513 -11.58 -5.92 22.56
CA PHE A 513 -11.28 -7.21 21.91
C PHE A 513 -11.03 -8.35 22.91
N GLY A 514 -10.96 -8.06 24.20
CA GLY A 514 -10.75 -9.05 25.26
C GLY A 514 -9.30 -9.14 25.71
N ASP A 515 -8.99 -10.11 26.57
CA ASP A 515 -7.72 -10.15 27.29
C ASP A 515 -6.49 -10.27 26.37
N TYR A 516 -5.44 -9.52 26.70
CA TYR A 516 -4.13 -9.61 26.07
C TYR A 516 -3.45 -10.94 26.46
N PRO A 517 -2.91 -11.73 25.50
CA PRO A 517 -2.61 -13.13 25.77
C PRO A 517 -1.14 -13.40 26.16
N PHE A 518 -0.26 -12.38 26.14
CA PHE A 518 1.18 -12.55 26.40
C PHE A 518 1.62 -12.01 27.76
N ALA A 519 2.78 -12.47 28.25
CA ALA A 519 3.28 -12.16 29.58
C ALA A 519 3.84 -10.73 29.75
N LYS A 520 4.22 -10.07 28.65
CA LYS A 520 4.76 -8.69 28.61
C LYS A 520 4.43 -8.04 27.28
N PHE A 521 4.62 -6.73 27.18
CA PHE A 521 4.59 -6.01 25.91
C PHE A 521 5.69 -4.94 25.86
N ASP A 522 6.45 -4.91 24.76
CA ASP A 522 7.51 -3.91 24.57
C ASP A 522 7.25 -3.04 23.33
N VAL A 523 7.57 -1.75 23.39
CA VAL A 523 7.71 -0.86 22.24
C VAL A 523 9.19 -0.67 21.99
N VAL A 524 9.67 -0.99 20.80
CA VAL A 524 11.11 -0.98 20.48
C VAL A 524 11.36 -0.12 19.25
N GLU A 525 12.23 0.87 19.39
CA GLU A 525 12.67 1.69 18.28
C GLU A 525 13.66 0.93 17.39
N ILE A 526 13.46 1.02 16.08
CA ILE A 526 14.31 0.45 15.03
C ILE A 526 14.67 1.53 14.01
N PRO A 527 15.80 1.42 13.28
CA PRO A 527 16.30 2.52 12.47
C PRO A 527 15.46 2.79 11.22
N PHE A 528 15.04 1.73 10.50
CA PHE A 528 14.25 1.87 9.28
C PHE A 528 13.37 0.65 9.05
N PHE A 529 12.14 0.88 8.61
CA PHE A 529 11.22 -0.11 8.05
C PHE A 529 10.14 0.66 7.26
N PRO A 530 9.53 0.08 6.20
CA PRO A 530 8.36 0.67 5.54
C PRO A 530 7.10 0.62 6.43
N GLY A 531 7.06 1.43 7.50
CA GLY A 531 5.95 1.49 8.46
C GLY A 531 6.37 1.14 9.89
N GLY A 532 5.59 0.29 10.55
CA GLY A 532 5.91 -0.38 11.81
C GLY A 532 5.80 -1.90 11.65
N TYR A 533 6.10 -2.66 12.71
CA TYR A 533 5.93 -4.10 12.71
C TYR A 533 5.48 -4.59 14.09
N GLY A 534 4.39 -5.36 14.16
CA GLY A 534 3.77 -5.83 15.41
C GLY A 534 3.92 -7.34 15.69
N PRO A 535 5.13 -7.87 15.98
CA PRO A 535 5.34 -9.28 16.28
C PRO A 535 4.76 -9.67 17.66
N PRO A 536 4.73 -10.97 18.02
CA PRO A 536 4.18 -11.40 19.30
C PRO A 536 4.86 -10.72 20.49
N SER A 537 4.08 -10.13 21.40
CA SER A 537 4.52 -9.50 22.65
C SER A 537 5.40 -8.25 22.53
N MET A 538 5.47 -7.60 21.37
CA MET A 538 6.14 -6.32 21.19
C MET A 538 5.72 -5.62 19.89
N VAL A 539 6.09 -4.35 19.73
CA VAL A 539 6.04 -3.63 18.45
C VAL A 539 7.40 -3.02 18.16
N MET A 540 7.74 -2.97 16.89
CA MET A 540 8.92 -2.28 16.36
C MET A 540 8.45 -1.03 15.64
N ILE A 541 8.88 0.14 16.11
CA ILE A 541 8.50 1.45 15.56
C ILE A 541 9.76 2.12 15.02
N THR A 542 9.66 2.76 13.86
CA THR A 542 10.83 3.35 13.21
C THR A 542 11.24 4.68 13.84
N GLU A 543 12.53 5.00 13.77
CA GLU A 543 13.08 6.31 14.17
C GLU A 543 12.33 7.47 13.50
N LYS A 544 11.94 7.31 12.22
CA LYS A 544 11.09 8.26 11.50
C LYS A 544 9.73 8.48 12.18
N SER A 545 9.12 7.42 12.71
CA SER A 545 7.83 7.48 13.39
C SER A 545 7.96 8.06 14.79
N VAL A 546 9.01 7.69 15.53
CA VAL A 546 9.32 8.30 16.84
C VAL A 546 9.54 9.81 16.71
N LYS A 547 10.16 10.28 15.62
CA LYS A 547 10.32 11.71 15.31
C LYS A 547 9.02 12.45 15.01
N LYS A 548 8.00 11.78 14.48
CA LYS A 548 6.67 12.36 14.23
C LYS A 548 5.85 12.59 15.50
N GLY A 549 6.22 11.98 16.64
CA GLY A 549 5.52 12.18 17.90
C GLY A 549 4.06 11.69 17.83
N ASP A 550 3.11 12.56 18.19
CA ASP A 550 1.69 12.21 18.28
C ASP A 550 1.07 11.81 16.92
N ASP A 551 1.62 12.28 15.80
CA ASP A 551 1.15 11.90 14.45
C ASP A 551 1.42 10.42 14.12
N ALA A 552 2.32 9.76 14.86
CA ALA A 552 2.60 8.33 14.70
C ALA A 552 1.71 7.44 15.60
N ILE A 553 0.83 8.01 16.41
CA ILE A 553 0.00 7.25 17.34
C ILE A 553 -1.02 6.34 16.64
N PRO A 554 -1.66 6.73 15.51
CA PRO A 554 -2.48 5.79 14.74
C PRO A 554 -1.67 4.58 14.26
N LEU A 555 -0.43 4.78 13.79
CA LEU A 555 0.46 3.68 13.43
C LEU A 555 0.80 2.81 14.65
N LEU A 556 1.14 3.41 15.81
CA LEU A 556 1.36 2.65 17.03
C LEU A 556 0.13 1.83 17.43
N ALA A 557 -1.08 2.38 17.24
CA ALA A 557 -2.34 1.68 17.48
C ALA A 557 -2.51 0.49 16.52
N HIS A 558 -2.27 0.68 15.21
CA HIS A 558 -2.23 -0.40 14.22
C HIS A 558 -1.28 -1.53 14.64
N GLU A 559 -0.04 -1.22 14.99
CA GLU A 559 0.94 -2.25 15.37
C GLU A 559 0.58 -2.97 16.68
N ILE A 560 -0.02 -2.27 17.65
CA ILE A 560 -0.52 -2.91 18.88
C ILE A 560 -1.76 -3.78 18.58
N ALA A 561 -2.59 -3.42 17.60
CA ALA A 561 -3.76 -4.22 17.24
C ALA A 561 -3.36 -5.63 16.76
N HIS A 562 -2.19 -5.77 16.13
CA HIS A 562 -1.67 -7.08 15.74
C HIS A 562 -1.50 -8.06 16.91
N GLN A 563 -1.42 -7.58 18.15
CA GLN A 563 -1.38 -8.46 19.32
C GLN A 563 -2.65 -9.31 19.48
N TRP A 564 -3.80 -8.83 18.98
CA TRP A 564 -5.04 -9.61 18.88
C TRP A 564 -5.18 -10.25 17.49
N TRP A 565 -4.88 -9.50 16.43
CA TRP A 565 -5.08 -9.91 15.03
C TRP A 565 -3.76 -10.32 14.39
N GLY A 566 -3.56 -11.62 14.13
CA GLY A 566 -2.30 -12.17 13.63
C GLY A 566 -1.44 -12.86 14.72
N ASN A 567 -1.45 -12.34 15.95
CA ASN A 567 -0.72 -12.94 17.07
C ASN A 567 -1.59 -13.78 18.03
N LYS A 568 -2.67 -13.21 18.64
CA LYS A 568 -3.61 -13.98 19.48
C LYS A 568 -4.45 -14.91 18.61
N VAL A 569 -5.08 -14.37 17.58
CA VAL A 569 -5.73 -15.12 16.53
C VAL A 569 -4.74 -15.19 15.39
N SER A 570 -4.02 -16.30 15.31
CA SER A 570 -3.02 -16.47 14.26
C SER A 570 -3.68 -16.89 12.96
N ILE A 571 -2.95 -16.77 11.87
CA ILE A 571 -3.50 -16.93 10.53
C ILE A 571 -2.75 -18.02 9.76
N THR A 572 -3.48 -18.90 9.08
CA THR A 572 -2.84 -19.87 8.15
C THR A 572 -2.34 -19.12 6.91
N MET A 573 -1.26 -19.55 6.26
CA MET A 573 -0.83 -18.93 4.98
C MET A 573 -1.26 -19.76 3.76
N THR A 574 -2.37 -20.49 3.86
CA THR A 574 -2.87 -21.41 2.81
C THR A 574 -4.08 -20.89 2.05
N ASP A 575 -4.61 -19.71 2.41
CA ASP A 575 -5.77 -19.08 1.77
C ASP A 575 -5.44 -17.61 1.46
N ASP A 576 -5.59 -17.23 0.19
CA ASP A 576 -5.21 -15.92 -0.36
C ASP A 576 -6.01 -14.75 0.27
N SER A 577 -7.13 -15.04 0.94
CA SER A 577 -8.00 -14.03 1.59
C SER A 577 -7.60 -13.64 3.00
N ILE A 578 -6.62 -14.34 3.57
CA ILE A 578 -6.23 -14.23 4.96
C ILE A 578 -5.50 -12.93 5.34
N PRO A 579 -4.70 -12.29 4.47
CA PRO A 579 -4.08 -11.01 4.81
C PRO A 579 -5.08 -9.95 5.28
N TRP A 580 -6.34 -10.00 4.82
CA TRP A 580 -7.41 -9.13 5.32
C TRP A 580 -7.72 -9.32 6.81
N LEU A 581 -7.76 -10.55 7.32
CA LEU A 581 -8.02 -10.84 8.74
C LEU A 581 -6.93 -10.30 9.66
N ASN A 582 -5.72 -10.10 9.13
CA ASN A 582 -4.61 -9.51 9.86
C ASN A 582 -4.60 -7.98 9.69
N GLU A 583 -4.48 -7.53 8.45
CA GLU A 583 -4.17 -6.15 8.10
C GLU A 583 -5.41 -5.27 8.02
N GLY A 584 -6.50 -5.76 7.43
CA GLY A 584 -7.78 -5.06 7.44
C GLY A 584 -8.32 -4.87 8.86
N PHE A 585 -8.12 -5.86 9.75
CA PHE A 585 -8.50 -5.77 11.16
C PHE A 585 -7.61 -4.78 11.93
N ALA A 586 -6.30 -4.79 11.72
CA ALA A 586 -5.39 -3.84 12.34
C ALA A 586 -5.67 -2.40 11.88
N THR A 587 -5.90 -2.19 10.58
CA THR A 587 -6.28 -0.89 10.01
C THR A 587 -7.64 -0.43 10.53
N TYR A 588 -8.64 -1.31 10.66
CA TYR A 588 -9.90 -0.89 11.29
C TYR A 588 -9.73 -0.59 12.79
N SER A 589 -8.82 -1.29 13.47
CA SER A 589 -8.54 -1.07 14.88
C SER A 589 -7.87 0.27 15.16
N ASP A 590 -7.08 0.82 14.24
CA ASP A 590 -6.53 2.18 14.36
C ASP A 590 -7.64 3.24 14.24
N ALA A 591 -8.59 3.04 13.32
CA ALA A 591 -9.74 3.92 13.14
C ALA A 591 -10.70 3.85 14.33
N LEU A 592 -10.93 2.66 14.88
CA LEU A 592 -11.69 2.47 16.12
C LEU A 592 -11.01 3.14 17.33
N TYR A 593 -9.67 3.14 17.37
CA TYR A 593 -8.96 3.84 18.42
C TYR A 593 -9.17 5.36 18.31
N LEU A 594 -9.15 5.93 17.09
CA LEU A 594 -9.49 7.33 16.86
C LEU A 594 -10.93 7.65 17.32
N GLU A 595 -11.91 6.82 16.96
CA GLU A 595 -13.31 6.95 17.45
C GLU A 595 -13.38 6.98 18.99
N SER A 596 -12.53 6.20 19.66
CA SER A 596 -12.50 6.15 21.13
C SER A 596 -11.91 7.40 21.78
N GLN A 597 -11.10 8.17 21.05
CA GLN A 597 -10.48 9.40 21.57
C GLN A 597 -11.33 10.65 21.31
N GLY A 598 -12.13 10.65 20.24
CA GLY A 598 -13.07 11.72 19.91
C GLY A 598 -14.47 11.16 19.68
N ASP A 599 -14.91 11.13 18.42
CA ASP A 599 -16.21 10.61 18.04
C ASP A 599 -16.19 9.84 16.71
N ARG A 600 -17.36 9.45 16.20
CA ARG A 600 -17.48 8.69 14.96
C ARG A 600 -16.93 9.44 13.75
N ASP A 601 -16.95 10.77 13.75
CA ASP A 601 -16.48 11.57 12.62
C ASP A 601 -14.96 11.37 12.42
N ASP A 602 -14.18 11.15 13.48
CA ASP A 602 -12.75 10.82 13.39
C ASP A 602 -12.50 9.49 12.67
N LEU A 603 -13.32 8.47 12.94
CA LEU A 603 -13.26 7.18 12.23
C LEU A 603 -13.70 7.34 10.79
N VAL A 604 -14.77 8.09 10.52
CA VAL A 604 -15.27 8.32 9.17
C VAL A 604 -14.22 9.06 8.34
N GLN A 605 -13.63 10.12 8.87
CA GLN A 605 -12.55 10.86 8.20
C GLN A 605 -11.40 9.92 7.84
N LYS A 606 -10.92 9.12 8.79
CA LYS A 606 -9.84 8.15 8.56
C LYS A 606 -10.21 7.16 7.46
N LEU A 607 -11.41 6.57 7.50
CA LEU A 607 -11.83 5.60 6.47
C LEU A 607 -12.05 6.27 5.11
N ASP A 608 -12.46 7.53 5.06
CA ASP A 608 -12.61 8.29 3.81
C ASP A 608 -11.26 8.60 3.16
N GLU A 609 -10.27 9.02 3.96
CA GLU A 609 -8.89 9.19 3.50
C GLU A 609 -8.33 7.87 2.93
N LEU A 610 -8.52 6.77 3.64
CA LEU A 610 -8.08 5.45 3.21
C LEU A 610 -8.79 4.98 1.93
N THR A 611 -10.11 5.13 1.84
CA THR A 611 -10.89 4.71 0.67
C THR A 611 -10.65 5.62 -0.55
N ALA A 612 -10.33 6.90 -0.37
CA ALA A 612 -9.88 7.77 -1.45
C ALA A 612 -8.56 7.25 -2.07
N VAL A 613 -7.62 6.76 -1.26
CA VAL A 613 -6.39 6.12 -1.77
C VAL A 613 -6.71 4.82 -2.51
N TYR A 614 -7.66 4.01 -2.02
CA TYR A 614 -8.17 2.85 -2.76
C TYR A 614 -8.71 3.23 -4.14
N PHE A 615 -9.64 4.18 -4.21
CA PHE A 615 -10.22 4.62 -5.49
C PHE A 615 -9.16 5.21 -6.44
N LYS A 616 -8.15 5.90 -5.91
CA LYS A 616 -7.02 6.37 -6.71
C LYS A 616 -6.20 5.20 -7.25
N ALA A 617 -5.89 4.19 -6.44
CA ALA A 617 -5.08 3.04 -6.85
C ALA A 617 -5.75 2.23 -7.97
N ILE A 618 -7.03 1.89 -7.82
CA ILE A 618 -7.79 1.10 -8.81
C ILE A 618 -8.21 1.88 -10.05
N LYS A 619 -7.87 3.17 -10.13
CA LYS A 619 -8.03 3.97 -11.35
C LYS A 619 -6.90 3.68 -12.36
N PHE A 620 -5.72 3.35 -11.85
CA PHE A 620 -4.50 3.11 -12.63
C PHE A 620 -4.15 1.62 -12.74
N GLN A 621 -4.89 0.75 -12.05
CA GLN A 621 -4.69 -0.70 -11.98
C GLN A 621 -6.05 -1.40 -11.98
N GLU A 622 -6.09 -2.67 -12.34
CA GLU A 622 -7.32 -3.46 -12.27
C GLU A 622 -7.74 -3.67 -10.80
N ASP A 623 -9.01 -3.43 -10.50
CA ASP A 623 -9.58 -3.69 -9.17
C ASP A 623 -9.75 -5.20 -8.98
N GLU A 624 -9.28 -5.73 -7.85
CA GLU A 624 -9.33 -7.15 -7.52
C GLU A 624 -10.17 -7.40 -6.25
N PRO A 625 -10.80 -8.57 -6.13
CA PRO A 625 -11.35 -9.01 -4.84
C PRO A 625 -10.30 -9.03 -3.74
N ILE A 626 -10.69 -8.63 -2.52
CA ILE A 626 -9.82 -8.73 -1.33
C ILE A 626 -9.31 -10.17 -1.16
N ALA A 627 -10.18 -11.15 -1.41
CA ALA A 627 -9.90 -12.56 -1.19
C ALA A 627 -8.86 -13.16 -2.15
N THR A 628 -8.61 -12.52 -3.28
CA THR A 628 -7.70 -13.02 -4.32
C THR A 628 -6.57 -12.05 -4.64
N CYS A 629 -6.55 -10.88 -4.00
CA CYS A 629 -5.53 -9.88 -4.26
C CYS A 629 -4.18 -10.34 -3.73
N LYS A 630 -3.22 -10.53 -4.64
CA LYS A 630 -1.92 -11.11 -4.30
C LYS A 630 -0.89 -10.06 -3.97
N TRP A 631 0.01 -10.40 -3.06
CA TRP A 631 1.20 -9.60 -2.81
C TRP A 631 1.98 -9.38 -4.12
N GLY A 632 2.45 -8.16 -4.36
CA GLY A 632 3.02 -7.75 -5.65
C GLY A 632 2.06 -6.98 -6.56
N ASN A 633 0.74 -7.06 -6.34
CA ASN A 633 -0.20 -6.12 -6.95
C ASN A 633 0.08 -4.71 -6.35
N PRO A 634 0.35 -3.68 -7.15
CA PRO A 634 0.66 -2.35 -6.59
C PRO A 634 -0.55 -1.65 -5.93
N ALA A 635 -1.78 -2.18 -6.08
CA ALA A 635 -2.98 -1.81 -5.35
C ALA A 635 -3.29 -2.76 -4.17
N TYR A 636 -2.41 -3.73 -3.88
CA TYR A 636 -2.59 -4.71 -2.80
C TYR A 636 -2.89 -4.06 -1.45
N GLN A 637 -2.07 -3.10 -1.02
CA GLN A 637 -2.29 -2.43 0.25
C GLN A 637 -3.64 -1.68 0.27
N PRO A 638 -3.98 -0.83 -0.72
CA PRO A 638 -5.31 -0.22 -0.77
C PRO A 638 -6.49 -1.19 -0.79
N ILE A 639 -6.37 -2.34 -1.46
CA ILE A 639 -7.44 -3.35 -1.52
C ILE A 639 -7.56 -4.09 -0.17
N VAL A 640 -6.46 -4.66 0.33
CA VAL A 640 -6.50 -5.54 1.50
C VAL A 640 -6.66 -4.77 2.82
N TYR A 641 -6.03 -3.60 2.93
CA TYR A 641 -6.00 -2.83 4.18
C TYR A 641 -7.17 -1.83 4.20
N TYR A 642 -7.28 -0.98 3.17
CA TYR A 642 -8.15 0.20 3.21
C TYR A 642 -9.61 -0.16 2.89
N LYS A 643 -9.86 -0.81 1.75
CA LYS A 643 -11.16 -1.41 1.47
C LYS A 643 -11.50 -2.46 2.53
N GLY A 644 -10.51 -3.26 2.95
CA GLY A 644 -10.66 -4.24 4.04
C GLY A 644 -11.19 -3.67 5.36
N ALA A 645 -10.67 -2.53 5.81
CA ALA A 645 -11.15 -1.85 7.00
C ALA A 645 -12.57 -1.29 6.81
N LYS A 646 -12.87 -0.72 5.64
CA LYS A 646 -14.23 -0.25 5.31
C LYS A 646 -15.25 -1.38 5.29
N VAL A 647 -14.87 -2.58 4.82
CA VAL A 647 -15.71 -3.77 4.86
C VAL A 647 -16.07 -4.17 6.31
N LEU A 648 -15.14 -4.02 7.27
CA LEU A 648 -15.46 -4.25 8.68
C LEU A 648 -16.43 -3.20 9.26
N ASP A 649 -16.29 -1.92 8.88
CA ASP A 649 -17.27 -0.90 9.29
C ASP A 649 -18.66 -1.14 8.68
N MET A 650 -18.72 -1.59 7.43
CA MET A 650 -19.98 -2.03 6.79
C MET A 650 -20.58 -3.26 7.47
N LEU A 651 -19.76 -4.20 7.95
CA LEU A 651 -20.24 -5.34 8.73
C LEU A 651 -20.79 -4.88 10.08
N ARG A 652 -20.11 -3.94 10.76
CA ARG A 652 -20.61 -3.28 11.97
C ARG A 652 -21.95 -2.60 11.72
N PHE A 653 -22.13 -1.95 10.57
CA PHE A 653 -23.40 -1.34 10.18
C PHE A 653 -24.56 -2.34 10.06
N VAL A 654 -24.30 -3.49 9.41
CA VAL A 654 -25.27 -4.58 9.22
C VAL A 654 -25.67 -5.22 10.56
N MET A 655 -24.70 -5.42 11.45
CA MET A 655 -24.89 -6.16 12.71
C MET A 655 -25.31 -5.28 13.90
N GLY A 656 -24.99 -4.00 13.83
CA GLY A 656 -25.04 -3.05 14.94
C GLY A 656 -23.87 -3.23 15.92
N ASP A 657 -23.46 -2.12 16.54
CA ASP A 657 -22.27 -2.02 17.41
C ASP A 657 -22.18 -3.12 18.47
N LYS A 658 -23.24 -3.34 19.24
CA LYS A 658 -23.24 -4.32 20.32
C LYS A 658 -22.86 -5.71 19.82
N THR A 659 -23.52 -6.14 18.74
CA THR A 659 -23.32 -7.47 18.16
C THR A 659 -21.95 -7.57 17.51
N PHE A 660 -21.51 -6.53 16.81
CA PHE A 660 -20.19 -6.49 16.17
C PHE A 660 -19.06 -6.63 17.20
N PHE A 661 -19.05 -5.83 18.27
CA PHE A 661 -18.01 -5.95 19.29
C PHE A 661 -18.13 -7.23 20.13
N GLU A 662 -19.32 -7.83 20.23
CA GLU A 662 -19.48 -9.19 20.78
C GLU A 662 -18.83 -10.24 19.88
N VAL A 663 -18.97 -10.13 18.56
CA VAL A 663 -18.27 -10.98 17.57
C VAL A 663 -16.76 -10.83 17.70
N MET A 664 -16.22 -9.61 17.70
CA MET A 664 -14.77 -9.39 17.75
C MET A 664 -14.16 -10.06 18.99
N ARG A 665 -14.78 -9.90 20.17
CA ARG A 665 -14.36 -10.59 21.41
C ARG A 665 -14.50 -12.10 21.31
N THR A 666 -15.66 -12.58 20.84
CA THR A 666 -15.92 -14.03 20.73
C THR A 666 -14.92 -14.69 19.79
N PHE A 667 -14.57 -14.04 18.68
CA PHE A 667 -13.60 -14.53 17.72
C PHE A 667 -12.20 -14.59 18.34
N ALA A 668 -11.76 -13.50 18.99
CA ALA A 668 -10.47 -13.44 19.67
C ALA A 668 -10.31 -14.52 20.76
N ASP A 669 -11.35 -14.75 21.56
CA ASP A 669 -11.29 -15.70 22.67
C ASP A 669 -11.40 -17.15 22.19
N ARG A 670 -12.24 -17.44 21.20
CA ARG A 670 -12.43 -18.80 20.68
C ARG A 670 -11.21 -19.34 19.96
N HIS A 671 -10.48 -18.46 19.27
CA HIS A 671 -9.37 -18.81 18.40
C HIS A 671 -8.02 -18.36 18.95
N THR A 672 -7.92 -18.17 20.26
CA THR A 672 -6.64 -17.88 20.91
C THR A 672 -5.63 -18.99 20.60
N PHE A 673 -4.51 -18.58 20.01
CA PHE A 673 -3.38 -19.42 19.62
C PHE A 673 -3.74 -20.52 18.62
N GLN A 674 -4.68 -20.22 17.72
CA GLN A 674 -5.06 -21.07 16.60
C GLN A 674 -4.84 -20.33 15.30
N ASN A 675 -4.53 -21.08 14.24
CA ASN A 675 -4.58 -20.54 12.89
C ASN A 675 -6.01 -20.59 12.37
N VAL A 676 -6.50 -19.47 11.84
CA VAL A 676 -7.87 -19.32 11.31
C VAL A 676 -7.88 -18.88 9.85
N GLY A 677 -9.02 -19.08 9.19
CA GLY A 677 -9.36 -18.49 7.89
C GLY A 677 -10.66 -17.68 7.93
N VAL A 678 -11.04 -17.10 6.78
CA VAL A 678 -12.25 -16.27 6.65
C VAL A 678 -13.53 -17.03 7.03
N ALA A 679 -13.56 -18.34 6.78
CA ALA A 679 -14.68 -19.20 7.15
C ALA A 679 -14.92 -19.25 8.68
N ASP A 680 -13.87 -19.22 9.50
CA ASP A 680 -13.98 -19.22 10.96
C ASP A 680 -14.56 -17.90 11.47
N PHE A 681 -14.11 -16.78 10.89
CA PHE A 681 -14.65 -15.46 11.20
C PHE A 681 -16.12 -15.36 10.80
N ARG A 682 -16.47 -15.74 9.56
CA ARG A 682 -17.88 -15.80 9.10
C ARG A 682 -18.73 -16.65 10.04
N THR A 683 -18.26 -17.85 10.40
CA THR A 683 -18.98 -18.76 11.30
C THR A 683 -19.22 -18.10 12.66
N THR A 684 -18.24 -17.37 13.19
CA THR A 684 -18.38 -16.62 14.43
C THR A 684 -19.39 -15.49 14.30
N CYS A 685 -19.33 -14.73 13.20
CA CYS A 685 -20.31 -13.67 12.90
C CYS A 685 -21.74 -14.23 12.85
N GLU A 686 -21.98 -15.28 12.07
CA GLU A 686 -23.31 -15.89 11.90
C GLU A 686 -23.83 -16.49 13.21
N THR A 687 -22.95 -17.09 14.03
CA THR A 687 -23.32 -17.65 15.33
C THR A 687 -23.83 -16.58 16.30
N VAL A 688 -23.18 -15.42 16.36
CA VAL A 688 -23.54 -14.32 17.27
C VAL A 688 -24.68 -13.46 16.69
N TYR A 689 -24.67 -13.22 15.38
CA TYR A 689 -25.70 -12.43 14.69
C TYR A 689 -27.05 -13.14 14.63
N GLY A 690 -27.02 -14.47 14.48
CA GLY A 690 -28.23 -15.30 14.41
C GLY A 690 -28.86 -15.42 13.02
N ASP A 691 -28.20 -14.92 11.97
CA ASP A 691 -28.63 -15.04 10.57
C ASP A 691 -27.42 -15.28 9.65
N SER A 692 -27.69 -15.75 8.43
CA SER A 692 -26.65 -15.98 7.44
C SER A 692 -26.09 -14.67 6.89
N LEU A 693 -24.77 -14.59 6.86
CA LEU A 693 -24.00 -13.47 6.32
C LEU A 693 -23.24 -13.87 5.06
N ASN A 694 -23.49 -15.07 4.50
CA ASN A 694 -22.81 -15.53 3.28
C ASN A 694 -22.83 -14.49 2.17
N TRP A 695 -23.99 -13.86 1.92
CA TRP A 695 -24.12 -12.80 0.91
C TRP A 695 -23.14 -11.65 1.14
N PHE A 696 -22.87 -11.27 2.39
CA PHE A 696 -21.99 -10.16 2.73
C PHE A 696 -20.54 -10.50 2.39
N PHE A 697 -20.09 -11.68 2.82
CA PHE A 697 -18.71 -12.13 2.59
C PHE A 697 -18.45 -12.37 1.11
N GLU A 698 -19.36 -13.04 0.39
CA GLU A 698 -19.26 -13.26 -1.07
C GLU A 698 -19.15 -11.93 -1.83
N GLN A 699 -20.00 -10.96 -1.49
CA GLN A 699 -20.05 -9.66 -2.15
C GLN A 699 -18.81 -8.82 -1.85
N TRP A 700 -18.36 -8.75 -0.60
CA TRP A 700 -17.34 -7.77 -0.20
C TRP A 700 -15.92 -8.30 -0.21
N LEU A 701 -15.72 -9.61 -0.10
CA LEU A 701 -14.39 -10.21 -0.15
C LEU A 701 -14.07 -10.82 -1.51
N TYR A 702 -15.05 -11.43 -2.17
CA TYR A 702 -14.84 -12.20 -3.40
C TYR A 702 -15.27 -11.46 -4.67
N GLN A 703 -15.66 -10.18 -4.58
CA GLN A 703 -15.93 -9.32 -5.73
C GLN A 703 -15.22 -7.96 -5.61
N PRO A 704 -14.74 -7.39 -6.72
CA PRO A 704 -14.25 -6.02 -6.75
C PRO A 704 -15.42 -5.01 -6.73
N GLY A 705 -15.10 -3.73 -6.62
CA GLY A 705 -16.06 -2.64 -6.75
C GLY A 705 -16.59 -2.06 -5.44
N ALA A 706 -17.47 -1.08 -5.62
CA ALA A 706 -18.13 -0.25 -4.60
C ALA A 706 -19.56 0.06 -5.06
N LEU A 707 -20.44 0.49 -4.15
CA LEU A 707 -21.80 0.87 -4.52
C LEU A 707 -21.79 2.13 -5.39
N ALA A 708 -22.53 2.09 -6.49
CA ALA A 708 -22.84 3.26 -7.28
C ALA A 708 -24.31 3.66 -7.03
N LEU A 709 -24.55 4.70 -6.21
CA LEU A 709 -25.89 5.10 -5.75
C LEU A 709 -26.22 6.53 -6.13
N GLU A 710 -27.46 6.79 -6.54
CA GLU A 710 -27.97 8.14 -6.72
C GLU A 710 -29.43 8.29 -6.26
N ILE A 711 -29.80 9.53 -5.88
CA ILE A 711 -31.21 9.88 -5.66
C ILE A 711 -31.80 10.29 -7.02
N ASP A 712 -32.35 9.32 -7.74
CA ASP A 712 -32.90 9.50 -9.09
C ASP A 712 -34.07 10.52 -9.08
N SER A 713 -35.05 10.32 -8.20
CA SER A 713 -36.21 11.21 -8.16
C SER A 713 -36.83 11.36 -6.78
N THR A 714 -37.37 12.56 -6.53
CA THR A 714 -38.10 12.92 -5.31
C THR A 714 -39.38 13.64 -5.68
N GLN A 715 -40.50 13.23 -5.10
CA GLN A 715 -41.79 13.87 -5.32
C GLN A 715 -42.49 14.11 -3.98
N VAL A 716 -42.93 15.34 -3.75
CA VAL A 716 -43.65 15.69 -2.52
C VAL A 716 -45.03 16.21 -2.88
N THR A 717 -46.08 15.58 -2.35
CA THR A 717 -47.47 15.99 -2.55
C THR A 717 -48.16 16.23 -1.22
N LYS A 718 -49.04 17.24 -1.15
CA LYS A 718 -49.83 17.49 0.06
C LYS A 718 -51.21 16.84 -0.05
N GLN A 719 -51.48 15.83 0.78
CA GLN A 719 -52.76 15.12 0.84
C GLN A 719 -53.22 14.94 2.29
N ASP A 720 -54.51 15.17 2.55
CA ASP A 720 -55.15 15.02 3.87
C ASP A 720 -54.42 15.72 5.04
N GLY A 721 -53.81 16.88 4.75
CA GLY A 721 -53.06 17.66 5.75
C GLY A 721 -51.66 17.13 6.06
N GLN A 722 -51.20 16.08 5.38
CA GLN A 722 -49.83 15.57 5.44
C GLN A 722 -49.10 15.70 4.10
N TYR A 723 -47.78 15.68 4.14
CA TYR A 723 -46.91 15.59 2.99
C TYR A 723 -46.57 14.12 2.74
N GLN A 724 -46.98 13.59 1.59
CA GLN A 724 -46.50 12.31 1.07
C GLN A 724 -45.20 12.57 0.31
N ILE A 725 -44.18 11.79 0.60
CA ILE A 725 -42.86 11.91 -0.04
C ILE A 725 -42.58 10.58 -0.73
N GLU A 726 -42.40 10.62 -2.04
CA GLU A 726 -41.97 9.49 -2.85
C GLU A 726 -40.52 9.72 -3.24
N VAL A 727 -39.68 8.69 -3.08
CA VAL A 727 -38.26 8.75 -3.41
C VAL A 727 -37.89 7.51 -4.21
N VAL A 728 -37.14 7.69 -5.29
CA VAL A 728 -36.46 6.61 -6.00
C VAL A 728 -34.97 6.77 -5.79
N ILE A 729 -34.34 5.74 -5.25
CA ILE A 729 -32.89 5.62 -5.16
C ILE A 729 -32.47 4.60 -6.22
N HIS A 730 -31.59 5.00 -7.13
CA HIS A 730 -31.06 4.13 -8.17
C HIS A 730 -29.67 3.62 -7.76
N GLN A 731 -29.40 2.37 -8.12
CA GLN A 731 -28.10 1.74 -8.04
C GLN A 731 -27.69 1.24 -9.41
N ASP A 732 -26.47 1.56 -9.85
CA ASP A 732 -25.90 1.00 -11.08
C ASP A 732 -25.37 -0.43 -10.85
N PRO A 733 -25.42 -1.31 -11.86
CA PRO A 733 -24.81 -2.63 -11.76
C PRO A 733 -23.27 -2.56 -11.67
N PRO A 734 -22.61 -3.50 -10.97
CA PRO A 734 -23.20 -4.65 -10.26
C PRO A 734 -23.97 -4.22 -9.01
N TYR A 735 -25.11 -4.86 -8.76
CA TYR A 735 -25.96 -4.52 -7.62
C TYR A 735 -25.42 -5.13 -6.33
N PHE A 736 -25.25 -4.30 -5.32
CA PHE A 736 -24.88 -4.68 -3.97
C PHE A 736 -26.10 -4.69 -3.06
N LYS A 737 -26.16 -5.70 -2.20
CA LYS A 737 -27.09 -5.78 -1.07
C LYS A 737 -26.49 -5.05 0.12
N MET A 738 -27.15 -4.02 0.63
CA MET A 738 -26.78 -3.34 1.89
C MET A 738 -28.00 -2.68 2.56
N PRO A 739 -28.01 -2.53 3.90
CA PRO A 739 -28.90 -1.57 4.54
C PRO A 739 -28.51 -0.14 4.13
N LEU A 740 -29.48 0.78 4.20
CA LEU A 740 -29.33 2.17 3.80
C LEU A 740 -30.12 3.05 4.77
N ASP A 741 -29.43 3.96 5.46
CA ASP A 741 -30.09 4.91 6.35
C ASP A 741 -30.59 6.11 5.54
N VAL A 742 -31.91 6.35 5.58
CA VAL A 742 -32.58 7.48 4.93
C VAL A 742 -33.13 8.40 6.01
N LYS A 743 -32.69 9.65 6.00
CA LYS A 743 -33.18 10.71 6.92
C LYS A 743 -33.87 11.80 6.12
N ILE A 744 -35.09 12.19 6.51
CA ILE A 744 -35.83 13.32 5.94
C ILE A 744 -36.21 14.28 7.05
N ASP A 745 -35.52 15.42 7.10
CA ASP A 745 -35.56 16.37 8.22
C ASP A 745 -35.24 15.65 9.57
N PRO A 746 -35.22 16.33 10.74
CA PRO A 746 -35.01 15.63 12.01
C PRO A 746 -36.16 14.67 12.43
N ASN A 747 -37.21 14.51 11.63
CA ASN A 747 -38.43 13.81 12.04
C ASN A 747 -38.56 12.40 11.48
N ILE A 748 -37.87 12.07 10.38
CA ILE A 748 -37.94 10.76 9.73
C ILE A 748 -36.52 10.23 9.62
N ALA A 749 -36.29 9.04 10.19
CA ALA A 749 -35.07 8.28 10.06
C ALA A 749 -35.46 6.80 9.93
N GLU A 750 -35.27 6.23 8.76
CA GLU A 750 -35.59 4.83 8.47
C GLU A 750 -34.38 4.12 7.88
N ARG A 751 -34.20 2.86 8.26
CA ARG A 751 -33.22 1.94 7.65
C ARG A 751 -33.97 1.03 6.69
N VAL A 752 -33.60 1.09 5.42
CA VAL A 752 -34.18 0.28 4.34
C VAL A 752 -33.09 -0.61 3.74
N TRP A 753 -33.47 -1.58 2.90
CA TRP A 753 -32.52 -2.45 2.21
C TRP A 753 -32.55 -2.15 0.72
N ILE A 754 -31.37 -1.98 0.12
CA ILE A 754 -31.20 -1.94 -1.32
C ILE A 754 -30.52 -3.24 -1.77
N GLU A 755 -31.05 -3.88 -2.81
CA GLU A 755 -30.56 -5.17 -3.34
C GLU A 755 -30.58 -5.23 -4.89
N THR A 756 -31.23 -4.26 -5.54
CA THR A 756 -31.48 -4.21 -6.99
C THR A 756 -31.27 -2.77 -7.50
N GLY A 757 -31.52 -2.54 -8.79
CA GLY A 757 -31.40 -1.21 -9.42
C GLY A 757 -32.21 -0.13 -8.72
N ASP A 758 -33.55 -0.17 -8.78
CA ASP A 758 -34.39 0.87 -8.19
C ASP A 758 -34.97 0.48 -6.82
N LEU A 759 -34.84 1.38 -5.85
CA LEU A 759 -35.50 1.31 -4.55
C LEU A 759 -36.53 2.45 -4.43
N HIS A 760 -37.81 2.09 -4.42
CA HIS A 760 -38.93 3.02 -4.24
C HIS A 760 -39.33 3.12 -2.77
N LEU A 761 -39.30 4.34 -2.22
CA LEU A 761 -39.60 4.62 -0.83
C LEU A 761 -40.77 5.62 -0.73
N HIS A 762 -41.61 5.42 0.29
CA HIS A 762 -42.75 6.29 0.56
C HIS A 762 -42.78 6.69 2.04
N PHE A 763 -42.72 7.99 2.30
CA PHE A 763 -42.75 8.56 3.65
C PHE A 763 -43.92 9.51 3.84
N ARG A 764 -44.26 9.75 5.11
CA ARG A 764 -45.30 10.71 5.51
C ARG A 764 -44.79 11.69 6.54
N SER A 765 -45.01 12.97 6.32
CA SER A 765 -44.63 14.02 7.27
C SER A 765 -45.78 14.99 7.54
N PRO A 766 -46.03 15.38 8.80
CA PRO A 766 -46.98 16.46 9.13
C PRO A 766 -46.43 17.85 8.78
N LYS A 767 -45.12 17.97 8.50
CA LYS A 767 -44.45 19.24 8.14
C LYS A 767 -43.90 19.15 6.72
N LYS A 768 -43.82 20.30 6.04
CA LYS A 768 -43.20 20.37 4.71
C LYS A 768 -41.74 19.91 4.83
N PRO A 769 -41.34 18.81 4.15
CA PRO A 769 -39.97 18.32 4.18
C PRO A 769 -39.03 19.33 3.49
N LYS A 770 -37.80 19.45 3.96
CA LYS A 770 -36.81 20.36 3.37
C LYS A 770 -35.58 19.64 2.85
N THR A 771 -35.07 18.68 3.61
CA THR A 771 -33.81 18.01 3.27
C THR A 771 -33.94 16.52 3.44
N MET A 772 -33.32 15.78 2.53
CA MET A 772 -33.13 14.35 2.62
C MET A 772 -31.64 14.03 2.57
N THR A 773 -31.19 13.09 3.38
CA THR A 773 -29.88 12.47 3.27
C THR A 773 -30.02 10.95 3.19
N VAL A 774 -29.17 10.35 2.39
CA VAL A 774 -29.02 8.91 2.22
C VAL A 774 -27.61 8.55 2.65
N ASP A 775 -27.49 7.59 3.57
CA ASP A 775 -26.21 7.19 4.20
C ASP A 775 -25.42 8.39 4.77
N GLY A 776 -26.11 9.24 5.54
CA GLY A 776 -25.53 10.50 6.04
C GLY A 776 -24.38 10.34 7.05
N GLU A 777 -24.22 9.17 7.66
CA GLU A 777 -23.11 8.82 8.56
C GLU A 777 -21.98 8.06 7.82
N ASN A 778 -22.08 8.02 6.50
CA ASN A 778 -21.13 7.45 5.56
C ASN A 778 -20.68 6.01 5.87
N TRP A 779 -21.62 5.12 6.14
CA TRP A 779 -21.31 3.71 6.42
C TRP A 779 -20.84 2.95 5.17
N LEU A 780 -21.34 3.31 4.00
CA LEU A 780 -21.19 2.51 2.79
C LEU A 780 -19.93 2.89 2.00
N LEU A 781 -19.28 1.89 1.40
CA LEU A 781 -18.26 2.12 0.37
C LEU A 781 -18.95 2.52 -0.94
N LYS A 782 -19.03 3.82 -1.21
CA LYS A 782 -19.67 4.38 -2.42
C LYS A 782 -18.64 4.94 -3.39
N MET A 783 -18.97 4.95 -4.68
CA MET A 783 -18.16 5.64 -5.69
C MET A 783 -17.91 7.12 -5.30
N PRO A 784 -16.72 7.69 -5.58
CA PRO A 784 -16.36 9.04 -5.11
C PRO A 784 -17.36 10.14 -5.46
N SER A 785 -17.95 10.10 -6.66
CA SER A 785 -18.97 11.07 -7.12
C SER A 785 -20.28 11.04 -6.33
N GLN A 786 -20.47 10.04 -5.47
CA GLN A 786 -21.73 9.72 -4.79
C GLN A 786 -21.57 9.62 -3.26
N GLN A 787 -20.47 10.11 -2.69
CA GLN A 787 -20.23 10.04 -1.24
C GLN A 787 -21.27 10.83 -0.42
N HIS A 788 -21.79 11.93 -0.95
CA HIS A 788 -22.74 12.81 -0.26
C HIS A 788 -24.12 12.84 -0.95
N LEU A 789 -24.94 11.82 -0.69
CA LEU A 789 -26.31 11.75 -1.20
C LEU A 789 -27.25 12.62 -0.37
N LYS A 790 -27.36 13.90 -0.76
CA LYS A 790 -28.25 14.87 -0.14
C LYS A 790 -29.14 15.55 -1.17
N ARG A 791 -30.43 15.70 -0.85
CA ARG A 791 -31.43 16.35 -1.72
C ARG A 791 -32.17 17.47 -0.98
N ASP A 792 -32.32 18.62 -1.64
CA ASP A 792 -33.23 19.68 -1.21
C ASP A 792 -34.64 19.39 -1.74
N LEU A 793 -35.58 19.13 -0.83
CA LEU A 793 -36.98 18.83 -1.09
C LEU A 793 -37.86 20.09 -1.09
N SER A 794 -37.30 21.27 -0.82
CA SER A 794 -38.06 22.50 -0.64
C SER A 794 -38.84 22.92 -1.90
N ASN A 795 -38.30 22.58 -3.07
CA ASN A 795 -38.85 22.90 -4.39
C ASN A 795 -39.65 21.76 -5.03
N ASP A 796 -39.64 20.56 -4.45
CA ASP A 796 -40.26 19.35 -5.02
C ASP A 796 -41.74 19.21 -4.65
N VAL A 797 -42.37 20.29 -4.15
CA VAL A 797 -43.77 20.28 -3.72
C VAL A 797 -44.68 20.68 -4.86
N SER A 798 -45.48 19.72 -5.33
CA SER A 798 -46.57 19.93 -6.29
C SER A 798 -47.93 20.12 -5.63
#